data_AF-A0A936XJV3-F1
#
_entry.id   AF-A0A936XJV3-F1
#
_cell.length_a   1.000
_cell.length_b   1.000
_cell.length_c   1.000
_cell.angle_alpha   90.00
_cell.angle_beta   90.00
_cell.angle_gamma   90.00
#
_symmetry.space_group_name_H-M   'P 1'
#
loop_
_entity.id
_entity.type
_entity.pdbx_description
1 polymer ?
#
loop_
_entity_poly.entity_id
_entity_poly.type
_entity_poly.pdbx_seq_one_letter_code
_entity_poly.pdbx_strand_id
1 'polypeptide(L)'
;MITSLRSLLGRLIAGLKSSLFAAGIVAFFALCSASVANAAETKLSSRTGIVATPKNFPNQSMDDLADMFRLNAELGSFTVMRVNWSDPNRLNIAQTLMGLAEQRNLNSVVELTPFKANELKGAAVDPPKDVAEAAGNRPGFSNPAVSESFAKAVLEIAAMKPAFLAVATDVNLLALTDPAEFAAFAEAYRKLYPRIKLSSPNTKVFVTFQWDAMQSRGLEANRKLIDAFRPNLDLLAFSSDPRKLFEKQGPRGLPSDYYARISGYNSGRAPVFVELGWPSDGNSGEADQVAFIHEIPHLMSSIDPSMLAWTSLHDVKVLLLFTYRAGLISTDGSQKPAFIAFRNISDDRAPPQSASPAMTVAPRSKPSIANRASAHFGIYTSRLDGSDIQTIITSDDQEMTHPRISPDGKRITLTRYNKRGVDGKANEGQGYDYTELMIVNLDGTGLETIIPAKPGVIAANGAWTPDGKSLIFLSTDNPQRSPEIRRIDLATRQITRLPTPAGLKVADPHWEANKIVFPAKADAKGADTLWIMNADGSGARQITRPTRSSSAPGLYGDFDPKLSPDGSKVAFMRIDGGDSWRVMVLDLGTGAERLLTPKGVMHWLPTWSSDGRLLLYVHVDRSNLKETGLYTMTPNGEHRKMIPLPRGYFYGNSNFFPGDGSTESARIIFTGTKNPKM
;
A
#
# COMPACT_ATOMS: atom_id res chain seq x y z
N MET A 1 44.99 -40.51 4.30
CA MET A 1 46.39 -40.27 3.88
C MET A 1 46.44 -40.50 2.37
N ILE A 2 46.53 -39.45 1.54
CA ILE A 2 47.81 -38.89 1.03
C ILE A 2 48.53 -40.03 0.27
N THR A 3 48.69 -40.09 -1.06
CA THR A 3 49.09 -39.12 -2.12
C THR A 3 49.10 -39.97 -3.41
N SER A 4 48.78 -39.51 -4.62
CA SER A 4 49.74 -38.85 -5.51
C SER A 4 49.19 -38.98 -6.94
N LEU A 5 48.67 -37.89 -7.50
CA LEU A 5 48.67 -37.68 -8.95
C LEU A 5 49.53 -36.45 -9.26
N ARG A 6 50.78 -36.50 -8.79
CA ARG A 6 51.91 -35.77 -9.38
C ARG A 6 52.64 -36.74 -10.30
N SER A 7 52.30 -36.75 -11.60
CA SER A 7 53.23 -37.11 -12.69
C SER A 7 52.50 -37.31 -14.01
N LEU A 8 51.94 -36.24 -14.57
CA LEU A 8 51.82 -36.17 -16.04
C LEU A 8 51.97 -34.73 -16.54
N LEU A 9 52.93 -34.03 -15.93
CA LEU A 9 53.49 -32.76 -16.39
C LEU A 9 54.97 -33.02 -16.64
N GLY A 10 55.27 -33.52 -17.83
CA GLY A 10 56.62 -33.87 -18.23
C GLY A 10 56.67 -34.15 -19.73
N ARG A 11 57.08 -33.12 -20.47
CA ARG A 11 57.48 -33.12 -21.90
C ARG A 11 56.38 -32.81 -22.90
N LEU A 12 56.20 -31.52 -23.18
CA LEU A 12 56.69 -30.95 -24.46
C LEU A 12 56.57 -29.41 -24.42
N ILE A 13 57.66 -28.75 -24.03
CA ILE A 13 57.93 -27.35 -24.32
C ILE A 13 59.12 -27.32 -25.29
N ALA A 14 58.87 -26.83 -26.50
CA ALA A 14 59.81 -26.13 -27.37
C ALA A 14 58.90 -25.23 -28.23
N GLY A 15 58.89 -23.91 -28.19
CA GLY A 15 59.87 -22.94 -27.73
C GLY A 15 60.12 -21.98 -28.89
N LEU A 16 59.23 -21.00 -29.14
CA LEU A 16 59.57 -19.67 -29.67
C LEU A 16 58.35 -18.71 -29.73
N LYS A 17 58.38 -17.74 -28.80
CA LYS A 17 58.07 -16.29 -28.93
C LYS A 17 56.78 -15.82 -29.63
N SER A 18 55.80 -15.42 -28.82
CA SER A 18 55.35 -14.01 -28.76
C SER A 18 54.60 -13.74 -27.45
N SER A 19 55.29 -13.06 -26.54
CA SER A 19 54.83 -12.63 -25.23
C SER A 19 54.07 -11.31 -25.36
N LEU A 20 52.77 -11.30 -25.05
CA LEU A 20 52.05 -10.22 -24.32
C LEU A 20 50.51 -10.40 -24.26
N PHE A 21 49.93 -11.43 -24.89
CA PHE A 21 48.46 -11.61 -24.89
C PHE A 21 47.92 -12.68 -23.90
N ALA A 22 48.78 -13.55 -23.35
CA ALA A 22 48.32 -14.70 -22.57
C ALA A 22 48.19 -14.46 -21.04
N ALA A 23 48.79 -13.40 -20.50
CA ALA A 23 48.70 -13.11 -19.06
C ALA A 23 47.38 -12.42 -18.65
N GLY A 24 46.67 -11.80 -19.59
CA GLY A 24 45.39 -11.12 -19.34
C GLY A 24 44.16 -12.04 -19.34
N ILE A 25 44.23 -13.18 -20.02
CA ILE A 25 43.05 -14.06 -20.24
C ILE A 25 42.93 -15.14 -19.15
N VAL A 26 44.04 -15.61 -18.59
CA VAL A 26 44.02 -16.61 -17.49
C VAL A 26 43.64 -15.96 -16.15
N ALA A 27 44.01 -14.69 -15.92
CA ALA A 27 43.55 -13.94 -14.74
C ALA A 27 42.04 -13.63 -14.82
N PHE A 28 41.49 -13.36 -16.01
CA PHE A 28 40.07 -13.08 -16.19
C PHE A 28 39.18 -14.32 -15.97
N PHE A 29 39.61 -15.51 -16.41
CA PHE A 29 38.86 -16.75 -16.17
C PHE A 29 38.96 -17.27 -14.74
N ALA A 30 40.09 -17.05 -14.04
CA ALA A 30 40.21 -17.40 -12.62
C ALA A 30 39.42 -16.43 -11.70
N LEU A 31 39.32 -15.15 -12.06
CA LEU A 31 38.49 -14.17 -11.34
C LEU A 31 36.99 -14.33 -11.63
N CYS A 32 36.59 -14.73 -12.85
CA CYS A 32 35.18 -15.01 -13.15
C CYS A 32 34.71 -16.35 -12.57
N SER A 33 35.54 -17.39 -12.50
CA SER A 33 35.15 -18.65 -11.86
C SER A 33 35.13 -18.53 -10.33
N ALA A 34 36.03 -17.75 -9.73
CA ALA A 34 35.97 -17.42 -8.31
C ALA A 34 34.81 -16.47 -7.97
N SER A 35 34.48 -15.46 -8.80
CA SER A 35 33.34 -14.57 -8.53
C SER A 35 31.98 -15.25 -8.75
N VAL A 36 31.88 -16.18 -9.70
CA VAL A 36 30.65 -16.97 -9.94
C VAL A 36 30.51 -18.07 -8.89
N ALA A 37 31.60 -18.72 -8.45
CA ALA A 37 31.57 -19.67 -7.34
C ALA A 37 31.26 -18.96 -6.01
N ASN A 38 31.85 -17.78 -5.76
CA ASN A 38 31.60 -17.01 -4.55
C ASN A 38 30.20 -16.39 -4.54
N ALA A 39 29.64 -16.02 -5.71
CA ALA A 39 28.23 -15.61 -5.88
C ALA A 39 27.24 -16.78 -5.78
N ALA A 40 27.63 -17.99 -6.17
CA ALA A 40 26.85 -19.21 -5.97
C ALA A 40 26.86 -19.65 -4.49
N GLU A 41 28.00 -19.55 -3.80
CA GLU A 41 28.12 -19.81 -2.35
C GLU A 41 27.38 -18.76 -1.51
N THR A 42 27.38 -17.47 -1.89
CA THR A 42 26.54 -16.45 -1.23
C THR A 42 25.04 -16.58 -1.59
N LYS A 43 24.67 -17.23 -2.70
CA LYS A 43 23.25 -17.53 -3.01
C LYS A 43 22.66 -18.61 -2.13
N LEU A 44 23.49 -19.50 -1.59
CA LEU A 44 23.10 -20.56 -0.65
C LEU A 44 22.89 -20.06 0.80
N SER A 45 23.21 -18.79 1.11
CA SER A 45 23.01 -18.21 2.45
C SER A 45 21.70 -17.44 2.64
N SER A 46 21.03 -17.04 1.54
CA SER A 46 19.76 -16.30 1.64
C SER A 46 18.67 -17.17 2.25
N ARG A 47 18.03 -16.67 3.31
CA ARG A 47 16.94 -17.35 4.03
C ARG A 47 15.56 -17.12 3.40
N THR A 48 15.49 -16.41 2.28
CA THR A 48 14.22 -16.11 1.61
C THR A 48 13.92 -17.09 0.49
N GLY A 49 12.63 -17.25 0.22
CA GLY A 49 12.11 -18.01 -0.90
C GLY A 49 10.81 -17.41 -1.40
N ILE A 50 10.21 -18.07 -2.38
CA ILE A 50 8.96 -17.61 -3.00
C ILE A 50 8.11 -18.83 -3.34
N VAL A 51 6.81 -18.72 -3.10
CA VAL A 51 5.85 -19.74 -3.53
C VAL A 51 5.75 -19.70 -5.05
N ALA A 52 5.97 -20.85 -5.67
CA ALA A 52 5.93 -21.06 -7.11
C ALA A 52 4.51 -20.83 -7.62
N THR A 53 4.31 -19.69 -8.29
CA THR A 53 3.03 -19.33 -8.91
C THR A 53 3.30 -18.80 -10.31
N PRO A 54 3.11 -19.62 -11.36
CA PRO A 54 3.46 -19.25 -12.73
C PRO A 54 2.46 -18.28 -13.33
N LYS A 55 2.88 -17.58 -14.38
CA LYS A 55 1.97 -16.78 -15.20
C LYS A 55 0.90 -17.69 -15.79
N ASN A 56 -0.34 -17.17 -15.90
CA ASN A 56 -1.51 -17.88 -16.42
C ASN A 56 -2.01 -19.09 -15.62
N PHE A 57 -1.58 -19.27 -14.36
CA PHE A 57 -2.10 -20.33 -13.52
C PHE A 57 -3.65 -20.37 -13.49
N PRO A 58 -4.29 -21.56 -13.61
CA PRO A 58 -3.71 -22.92 -13.66
C PRO A 58 -3.37 -23.42 -15.08
N ASN A 59 -3.49 -22.58 -16.11
CA ASN A 59 -3.29 -22.92 -17.52
C ASN A 59 -1.90 -22.49 -18.02
N GLN A 60 -0.88 -22.60 -17.17
CA GLN A 60 0.49 -22.22 -17.50
C GLN A 60 1.11 -23.11 -18.60
N SER A 61 1.95 -22.51 -19.43
CA SER A 61 2.84 -23.20 -20.37
C SER A 61 4.15 -23.65 -19.70
N MET A 62 4.96 -24.44 -20.41
CA MET A 62 6.32 -24.77 -19.94
C MET A 62 7.23 -23.54 -19.87
N ASP A 63 7.02 -22.55 -20.75
CA ASP A 63 7.76 -21.29 -20.73
C ASP A 63 7.39 -20.45 -19.50
N ASP A 64 6.10 -20.41 -19.13
CA ASP A 64 5.63 -19.74 -17.91
C ASP A 64 6.28 -20.37 -16.65
N LEU A 65 6.42 -21.70 -16.63
CA LEU A 65 7.12 -22.41 -15.54
C LEU A 65 8.62 -22.09 -15.54
N ALA A 66 9.29 -22.14 -16.68
CA ALA A 66 10.72 -21.86 -16.79
C ALA A 66 11.07 -20.42 -16.38
N ASP A 67 10.25 -19.44 -16.78
CA ASP A 67 10.43 -18.04 -16.41
C ASP A 67 10.13 -17.79 -14.93
N MET A 68 9.09 -18.42 -14.37
CA MET A 68 8.81 -18.39 -12.93
C MET A 68 10.01 -18.88 -12.12
N PHE A 69 10.60 -20.05 -12.44
CA PHE A 69 11.76 -20.55 -11.68
C PHE A 69 13.02 -19.70 -11.88
N ARG A 70 13.17 -19.07 -13.06
CA ARG A 70 14.23 -18.08 -13.30
C ARG A 70 14.09 -16.89 -12.34
N LEU A 71 12.89 -16.31 -12.24
CA LEU A 71 12.58 -15.19 -11.34
C LEU A 71 12.65 -15.60 -9.86
N ASN A 72 12.20 -16.79 -9.50
CA ASN A 72 12.32 -17.30 -8.13
C ASN A 72 13.79 -17.35 -7.68
N ALA A 73 14.69 -17.74 -8.58
CA ALA A 73 16.13 -17.76 -8.32
C ALA A 73 16.77 -16.36 -8.25
N GLU A 74 16.06 -15.29 -8.61
CA GLU A 74 16.47 -13.91 -8.34
C GLU A 74 16.04 -13.43 -6.95
N LEU A 75 15.05 -14.08 -6.33
CA LEU A 75 14.41 -13.63 -5.09
C LEU A 75 14.73 -14.51 -3.86
N GLY A 76 15.43 -15.63 -4.04
CA GLY A 76 15.74 -16.51 -2.92
C GLY A 76 16.51 -17.77 -3.29
N SER A 77 16.74 -18.60 -2.28
CA SER A 77 17.50 -19.86 -2.36
C SER A 77 16.60 -21.11 -2.38
N PHE A 78 15.28 -20.93 -2.20
CA PHE A 78 14.31 -22.02 -2.21
C PHE A 78 12.97 -21.58 -2.78
N THR A 79 12.15 -22.55 -3.16
CA THR A 79 10.81 -22.31 -3.67
C THR A 79 9.82 -23.31 -3.11
N VAL A 80 8.61 -22.82 -2.83
CA VAL A 80 7.52 -23.62 -2.26
C VAL A 80 6.57 -24.00 -3.38
N MET A 81 6.36 -25.30 -3.55
CA MET A 81 5.59 -25.87 -4.65
C MET A 81 4.41 -26.62 -4.07
N ARG A 82 3.21 -26.18 -4.42
CA ARG A 82 1.97 -26.83 -3.97
C ARG A 82 1.60 -27.96 -4.92
N VAL A 83 1.36 -29.12 -4.34
CA VAL A 83 0.91 -30.32 -5.05
C VAL A 83 -0.43 -30.73 -4.47
N ASN A 84 -1.48 -30.65 -5.29
CA ASN A 84 -2.78 -31.15 -4.89
C ASN A 84 -2.74 -32.69 -4.88
N TRP A 85 -2.89 -33.29 -3.70
CA TRP A 85 -2.83 -34.74 -3.55
C TRP A 85 -3.96 -35.48 -4.28
N SER A 86 -5.07 -34.78 -4.56
CA SER A 86 -6.22 -35.31 -5.29
C SER A 86 -6.08 -35.22 -6.79
N ASP A 87 -5.03 -34.57 -7.28
CA ASP A 87 -4.71 -34.57 -8.70
C ASP A 87 -4.14 -35.94 -9.10
N PRO A 88 -4.72 -36.64 -10.10
CA PRO A 88 -4.18 -37.89 -10.59
C PRO A 88 -2.77 -37.74 -11.20
N ASN A 89 -2.41 -36.55 -11.69
CA ASN A 89 -1.11 -36.24 -12.29
C ASN A 89 -0.09 -35.67 -11.29
N ARG A 90 -0.40 -35.65 -9.99
CA ARG A 90 0.43 -35.05 -8.92
C ARG A 90 1.92 -35.43 -8.97
N LEU A 91 2.24 -36.68 -9.30
CA LEU A 91 3.64 -37.15 -9.32
C LEU A 91 4.42 -36.53 -10.48
N ASN A 92 3.81 -36.46 -11.67
CA ASN A 92 4.43 -35.82 -12.82
C ASN A 92 4.60 -34.32 -12.60
N ILE A 93 3.62 -33.68 -11.97
CA ILE A 93 3.69 -32.27 -11.57
C ILE A 93 4.84 -32.06 -10.59
N ALA A 94 4.90 -32.83 -9.50
CA ALA A 94 5.96 -32.72 -8.49
C ALA A 94 7.35 -32.93 -9.10
N GLN A 95 7.53 -33.99 -9.91
CA GLN A 95 8.80 -34.28 -10.57
C GLN A 95 9.23 -33.17 -11.52
N THR A 96 8.29 -32.62 -12.30
CA THR A 96 8.58 -31.51 -13.24
C THR A 96 9.01 -30.25 -12.48
N LEU A 97 8.27 -29.87 -11.45
CA LEU A 97 8.56 -28.66 -10.68
C LEU A 97 9.88 -28.79 -9.89
N MET A 98 10.15 -29.95 -9.27
CA MET A 98 11.40 -30.22 -8.59
C MET A 98 12.61 -30.18 -9.54
N GLY A 99 12.48 -30.76 -10.74
CA GLY A 99 13.54 -30.73 -11.74
C GLY A 99 13.85 -29.30 -12.23
N LEU A 100 12.83 -28.47 -12.43
CA LEU A 100 13.01 -27.06 -12.80
C LEU A 100 13.64 -26.24 -11.67
N ALA A 101 13.28 -26.50 -10.42
CA ALA A 101 13.91 -25.88 -9.25
C ALA A 101 15.40 -26.26 -9.15
N GLU A 102 15.72 -27.54 -9.33
CA GLU A 102 17.10 -28.05 -9.31
C GLU A 102 17.97 -27.40 -10.40
N GLN A 103 17.45 -27.24 -11.63
CA GLN A 103 18.13 -26.54 -12.72
C GLN A 103 18.45 -25.06 -12.42
N ARG A 104 17.82 -24.49 -11.39
CA ARG A 104 18.03 -23.12 -10.92
C ARG A 104 18.73 -23.05 -9.56
N ASN A 105 19.21 -24.18 -9.06
CA ASN A 105 19.82 -24.31 -7.73
C ASN A 105 18.90 -23.83 -6.59
N LEU A 106 17.60 -24.06 -6.72
CA LEU A 106 16.62 -23.75 -5.69
C LEU A 106 16.32 -25.00 -4.86
N ASN A 107 16.39 -24.89 -3.54
CA ASN A 107 15.88 -25.93 -2.66
C ASN A 107 14.37 -26.10 -2.85
N SER A 108 13.93 -27.35 -2.98
CA SER A 108 12.53 -27.70 -3.17
C SER A 108 11.81 -27.86 -1.82
N VAL A 109 10.80 -27.03 -1.58
CA VAL A 109 9.79 -27.26 -0.54
C VAL A 109 8.53 -27.77 -1.23
N VAL A 110 8.23 -29.05 -1.07
CA VAL A 110 7.00 -29.65 -1.62
C VAL A 110 5.93 -29.61 -0.53
N GLU A 111 4.81 -28.97 -0.83
CA GLU A 111 3.69 -28.82 0.07
C GLU A 111 2.46 -29.53 -0.48
N LEU A 112 1.86 -30.38 0.34
CA LEU A 112 0.63 -31.09 0.02
C LEU A 112 -0.58 -30.38 0.64
N THR A 113 -1.66 -30.29 -0.13
CA THR A 113 -2.91 -29.65 0.29
C THR A 113 -4.02 -30.70 0.48
N PRO A 114 -4.07 -31.44 1.61
CA PRO A 114 -5.10 -32.44 1.85
C PRO A 114 -6.50 -31.88 2.09
N PHE A 115 -6.60 -30.57 2.32
CA PHE A 115 -7.82 -29.88 2.68
C PHE A 115 -8.23 -28.88 1.61
N LYS A 116 -9.52 -28.80 1.31
CA LYS A 116 -10.14 -27.72 0.55
C LYS A 116 -10.65 -26.63 1.49
N ALA A 117 -10.41 -25.38 1.12
CA ALA A 117 -11.03 -24.23 1.76
C ALA A 117 -12.45 -24.04 1.22
N ASN A 118 -13.47 -24.04 2.09
CA ASN A 118 -14.84 -23.69 1.75
C ASN A 118 -15.22 -22.37 2.43
N GLU A 119 -15.52 -21.34 1.63
CA GLU A 119 -15.84 -19.97 2.07
C GLU A 119 -16.98 -19.89 3.11
N LEU A 120 -17.85 -20.91 3.19
CA LEU A 120 -19.00 -20.95 4.10
C LEU A 120 -18.88 -22.00 5.22
N LYS A 121 -17.93 -22.93 5.16
CA LYS A 121 -17.85 -24.11 6.08
C LYS A 121 -16.45 -24.41 6.63
N GLY A 122 -15.42 -23.65 6.22
CA GLY A 122 -14.03 -23.84 6.65
C GLY A 122 -13.30 -24.98 5.91
N ALA A 123 -12.24 -25.54 6.50
CA ALA A 123 -11.41 -26.58 5.88
C ALA A 123 -12.08 -27.96 5.96
N ALA A 124 -12.10 -28.69 4.84
CA ALA A 124 -12.60 -30.06 4.74
C ALA A 124 -11.61 -30.95 3.98
N VAL A 125 -11.52 -32.23 4.35
CA VAL A 125 -10.69 -33.20 3.64
C VAL A 125 -11.20 -33.37 2.21
N ASP A 126 -10.27 -33.40 1.25
CA ASP A 126 -10.60 -33.49 -0.16
C ASP A 126 -9.88 -34.65 -0.82
N PRO A 127 -10.35 -35.91 -0.70
CA PRO A 127 -9.69 -37.06 -1.27
C PRO A 127 -9.87 -37.21 -2.79
N PRO A 128 -8.97 -37.96 -3.47
CA PRO A 128 -9.16 -38.38 -4.85
C PRO A 128 -10.55 -38.99 -5.03
N LYS A 129 -11.17 -38.79 -6.20
CA LYS A 129 -12.57 -39.14 -6.43
C LYS A 129 -12.89 -40.62 -6.13
N ASP A 130 -12.02 -41.52 -6.55
CA ASP A 130 -12.12 -42.96 -6.31
C ASP A 130 -12.05 -43.30 -4.80
N VAL A 131 -11.18 -42.62 -4.07
CA VAL A 131 -11.03 -42.77 -2.61
C VAL A 131 -12.27 -42.20 -1.90
N ALA A 132 -12.79 -41.07 -2.36
CA ALA A 132 -14.00 -40.45 -1.81
C ALA A 132 -15.23 -41.37 -2.00
N GLU A 133 -15.38 -41.95 -3.19
CA GLU A 133 -16.44 -42.92 -3.50
C GLU A 133 -16.32 -44.18 -2.63
N ALA A 134 -15.10 -44.71 -2.46
CA ALA A 134 -14.85 -45.85 -1.58
C ALA A 134 -15.12 -45.54 -0.09
N ALA A 135 -14.90 -44.29 0.33
CA ALA A 135 -15.10 -43.85 1.70
C ALA A 135 -16.58 -43.57 2.06
N GLY A 136 -17.45 -43.45 1.06
CA GLY A 136 -18.89 -43.22 1.23
C GLY A 136 -19.18 -41.95 2.04
N ASN A 137 -20.06 -42.06 3.04
CA ASN A 137 -20.54 -40.91 3.83
C ASN A 137 -19.51 -40.33 4.81
N ARG A 138 -18.29 -40.87 4.90
CA ARG A 138 -17.22 -40.37 5.78
C ARG A 138 -15.89 -40.23 5.03
N PRO A 139 -15.77 -39.28 4.08
CA PRO A 139 -14.57 -39.09 3.26
C PRO A 139 -13.46 -38.30 4.00
N GLY A 140 -13.13 -38.68 5.23
CA GLY A 140 -12.07 -38.07 6.06
C GLY A 140 -11.00 -39.09 6.51
N PHE A 141 -9.90 -38.63 7.10
CA PHE A 141 -8.81 -39.41 7.71
C PHE A 141 -9.26 -40.36 8.81
N SER A 142 -10.43 -40.14 9.41
CA SER A 142 -11.06 -41.16 10.27
C SER A 142 -11.41 -42.45 9.53
N ASN A 143 -11.49 -42.41 8.19
CA ASN A 143 -11.62 -43.57 7.33
C ASN A 143 -10.24 -44.16 6.96
N PRO A 144 -9.97 -45.45 7.22
CA PRO A 144 -8.71 -46.11 6.87
C PRO A 144 -8.36 -46.04 5.37
N ALA A 145 -9.35 -46.09 4.48
CA ALA A 145 -9.10 -46.02 3.03
C ALA A 145 -8.53 -44.64 2.62
N VAL A 146 -9.05 -43.58 3.23
CA VAL A 146 -8.58 -42.20 2.99
C VAL A 146 -7.18 -42.01 3.56
N SER A 147 -6.96 -42.41 4.82
CA SER A 147 -5.67 -42.23 5.49
C SER A 147 -4.54 -43.05 4.84
N GLU A 148 -4.79 -44.29 4.41
CA GLU A 148 -3.77 -45.08 3.72
C GLU A 148 -3.53 -44.60 2.28
N SER A 149 -4.57 -44.15 1.57
CA SER A 149 -4.39 -43.55 0.24
C SER A 149 -3.56 -42.26 0.30
N PHE A 150 -3.83 -41.41 1.30
CA PHE A 150 -3.01 -40.23 1.56
C PHE A 150 -1.58 -40.59 1.94
N ALA A 151 -1.38 -41.58 2.82
CA ALA A 151 -0.05 -42.07 3.18
C ALA A 151 0.74 -42.54 1.95
N LYS A 152 0.09 -43.28 1.03
CA LYS A 152 0.70 -43.68 -0.24
C LYS A 152 1.12 -42.47 -1.07
N ALA A 153 0.23 -41.49 -1.27
CA ALA A 153 0.55 -40.28 -2.04
C ALA A 153 1.75 -39.51 -1.45
N VAL A 154 1.80 -39.37 -0.12
CA VAL A 154 2.92 -38.70 0.57
C VAL A 154 4.21 -39.48 0.41
N LEU A 155 4.18 -40.81 0.49
CA LEU A 155 5.37 -41.66 0.32
C LEU A 155 5.91 -41.64 -1.11
N GLU A 156 5.03 -41.58 -2.11
CA GLU A 156 5.42 -41.42 -3.53
C GLU A 156 6.18 -40.10 -3.73
N ILE A 157 5.70 -39.00 -3.15
CA ILE A 157 6.39 -37.71 -3.18
C ILE A 157 7.68 -37.75 -2.36
N ALA A 158 7.66 -38.35 -1.16
CA ALA A 158 8.84 -38.49 -0.33
C ALA A 158 9.96 -39.26 -1.06
N ALA A 159 9.63 -40.28 -1.85
CA ALA A 159 10.61 -41.05 -2.63
C ALA A 159 11.37 -40.21 -3.68
N MET A 160 10.83 -39.05 -4.09
CA MET A 160 11.54 -38.06 -4.92
C MET A 160 12.62 -37.28 -4.14
N LYS A 161 12.70 -37.46 -2.82
CA LYS A 161 13.69 -36.87 -1.91
C LYS A 161 13.75 -35.33 -1.95
N PRO A 162 12.63 -34.61 -1.79
CA PRO A 162 12.67 -33.17 -1.66
C PRO A 162 13.48 -32.77 -0.41
N ALA A 163 14.09 -31.58 -0.42
CA ALA A 163 14.80 -31.06 0.75
C ALA A 163 13.82 -30.88 1.93
N PHE A 164 12.62 -30.39 1.63
CA PHE A 164 11.56 -30.10 2.59
C PHE A 164 10.23 -30.66 2.09
N LEU A 165 9.48 -31.33 2.97
CA LEU A 165 8.17 -31.91 2.71
C LEU A 165 7.17 -31.43 3.77
N ALA A 166 6.31 -30.50 3.38
CA ALA A 166 5.15 -30.08 4.15
C ALA A 166 3.98 -31.04 3.83
N VAL A 167 3.68 -31.95 4.76
CA VAL A 167 2.66 -33.00 4.56
C VAL A 167 1.26 -32.40 4.52
N ALA A 168 1.03 -31.28 5.18
CA ALA A 168 -0.24 -30.57 5.14
C ALA A 168 -0.08 -29.08 5.41
N THR A 169 -0.86 -28.28 4.69
CA THR A 169 -0.99 -26.84 4.89
C THR A 169 -2.04 -26.52 5.95
N ASP A 170 -1.73 -25.57 6.83
CA ASP A 170 -2.66 -24.89 7.74
C ASP A 170 -3.53 -25.85 8.57
N VAL A 171 -2.93 -26.89 9.14
CA VAL A 171 -3.65 -27.99 9.82
C VAL A 171 -4.53 -27.53 10.97
N ASN A 172 -4.21 -26.40 11.60
CA ASN A 172 -5.02 -25.82 12.67
C ASN A 172 -6.37 -25.26 12.19
N LEU A 173 -6.53 -24.97 10.89
CA LEU A 173 -7.85 -24.60 10.34
C LEU A 173 -8.81 -25.79 10.36
N LEU A 174 -8.31 -27.02 10.18
CA LEU A 174 -9.12 -28.22 10.38
C LEU A 174 -9.52 -28.37 11.85
N ALA A 175 -8.62 -28.08 12.79
CA ALA A 175 -8.96 -28.09 14.22
C ALA A 175 -9.96 -26.99 14.65
N LEU A 176 -10.22 -25.99 13.80
CA LEU A 176 -11.28 -24.99 14.00
C LEU A 176 -12.65 -25.51 13.58
N THR A 177 -12.69 -26.36 12.56
CA THR A 177 -13.93 -26.78 11.90
C THR A 177 -14.36 -28.18 12.30
N ASP A 178 -13.40 -29.10 12.42
CA ASP A 178 -13.61 -30.49 12.78
C ASP A 178 -12.43 -31.03 13.64
N PRO A 179 -12.50 -30.87 14.97
CA PRO A 179 -11.47 -31.36 15.88
C PRO A 179 -11.26 -32.88 15.85
N ALA A 180 -12.30 -33.66 15.53
CA ALA A 180 -12.20 -35.12 15.46
C ALA A 180 -11.40 -35.54 14.22
N GLU A 181 -11.66 -34.87 13.11
CA GLU A 181 -10.93 -35.08 11.86
C GLU A 181 -9.48 -34.59 11.95
N PHE A 182 -9.22 -33.48 12.66
CA PHE A 182 -7.87 -33.06 13.01
C PHE A 182 -7.12 -34.13 13.83
N ALA A 183 -7.76 -34.72 14.84
CA ALA A 183 -7.15 -35.78 15.64
C ALA A 183 -6.86 -37.04 14.80
N ALA A 184 -7.77 -37.43 13.92
CA ALA A 184 -7.58 -38.55 13.00
C ALA A 184 -6.41 -38.29 12.03
N PHE A 185 -6.30 -37.07 11.50
CA PHE A 185 -5.15 -36.67 10.67
C PHE A 185 -3.84 -36.71 11.45
N ALA A 186 -3.79 -36.17 12.67
CA ALA A 186 -2.60 -36.20 13.51
C ALA A 186 -2.14 -37.64 13.80
N GLU A 187 -3.07 -38.57 14.03
CA GLU A 187 -2.75 -39.98 14.18
C GLU A 187 -2.19 -40.61 12.89
N ALA A 188 -2.82 -40.33 11.74
CA ALA A 188 -2.35 -40.79 10.44
C ALA A 188 -0.93 -40.26 10.14
N TYR A 189 -0.69 -38.97 10.40
CA TYR A 189 0.62 -38.33 10.26
C TYR A 189 1.67 -39.00 11.16
N ARG A 190 1.35 -39.30 12.42
CA ARG A 190 2.28 -39.96 13.36
C ARG A 190 2.72 -41.34 12.86
N LYS A 191 1.82 -42.09 12.22
CA LYS A 191 2.13 -43.39 11.59
C LYS A 191 2.94 -43.23 10.30
N LEU A 192 2.69 -42.14 9.56
CA LEU A 192 3.31 -41.85 8.27
C LEU A 192 4.75 -41.32 8.40
N TYR A 193 5.03 -40.45 9.36
CA TYR A 193 6.35 -39.83 9.56
C TYR A 193 7.52 -40.84 9.56
N PRO A 194 7.53 -41.93 10.36
CA PRO A 194 8.63 -42.89 10.33
C PRO A 194 8.76 -43.60 8.97
N ARG A 195 7.65 -43.82 8.25
CA ARG A 195 7.67 -44.40 6.89
C ARG A 195 8.34 -43.44 5.90
N ILE A 196 8.09 -42.13 6.00
CA ILE A 196 8.79 -41.11 5.21
C ILE A 196 10.29 -41.12 5.53
N LYS A 197 10.64 -41.15 6.83
CA LYS A 197 12.05 -41.15 7.26
C LYS A 197 12.82 -42.39 6.84
N LEU A 198 12.13 -43.52 6.64
CA LEU A 198 12.73 -44.73 6.12
C LEU A 198 13.14 -44.59 4.65
N SER A 199 12.30 -43.98 3.80
CA SER A 199 12.61 -43.79 2.37
C SER A 199 13.46 -42.56 2.09
N SER A 200 13.32 -41.52 2.90
CA SER A 200 13.94 -40.20 2.70
C SER A 200 14.43 -39.61 4.04
N PRO A 201 15.51 -40.17 4.63
CA PRO A 201 15.97 -39.79 5.96
C PRO A 201 16.39 -38.32 6.08
N ASN A 202 16.89 -37.73 4.98
CA ASN A 202 17.40 -36.36 4.95
C ASN A 202 16.30 -35.31 4.68
N THR A 203 15.14 -35.70 4.14
CA THR A 203 14.02 -34.80 3.89
C THR A 203 13.50 -34.27 5.22
N LYS A 204 13.38 -32.94 5.37
CA LYS A 204 12.75 -32.33 6.54
C LYS A 204 11.24 -32.39 6.39
N VAL A 205 10.57 -33.07 7.32
CA VAL A 205 9.14 -33.37 7.30
C VAL A 205 8.43 -32.54 8.35
N PHE A 206 7.38 -31.83 7.94
CA PHE A 206 6.59 -30.99 8.83
C PHE A 206 5.15 -30.82 8.35
N VAL A 207 4.35 -30.13 9.15
CA VAL A 207 3.05 -29.56 8.79
C VAL A 207 3.10 -28.06 9.07
N THR A 208 2.23 -27.27 8.43
CA THR A 208 2.20 -25.81 8.64
C THR A 208 1.00 -25.39 9.48
N PHE A 209 1.18 -24.32 10.26
CA PHE A 209 0.14 -23.74 11.09
C PHE A 209 -0.15 -22.30 10.64
N GLN A 210 -1.43 -22.00 10.45
CA GLN A 210 -1.92 -20.67 10.11
C GLN A 210 -1.82 -19.74 11.32
N TRP A 211 -0.79 -18.88 11.34
CA TRP A 211 -0.42 -18.05 12.50
C TRP A 211 -1.54 -17.11 12.95
N ASP A 212 -2.25 -16.50 12.00
CA ASP A 212 -3.24 -15.47 12.32
C ASP A 212 -4.46 -16.10 13.03
N ALA A 213 -4.90 -17.28 12.60
CA ALA A 213 -5.95 -18.06 13.26
C ALA A 213 -5.57 -18.53 14.67
N MET A 214 -4.28 -18.61 14.99
CA MET A 214 -3.81 -18.96 16.34
C MET A 214 -3.92 -17.79 17.32
N GLN A 215 -4.05 -16.54 16.85
CA GLN A 215 -4.05 -15.37 17.73
C GLN A 215 -5.24 -15.32 18.70
N SER A 216 -6.35 -15.97 18.38
CA SER A 216 -7.57 -15.97 19.20
C SER A 216 -7.68 -17.10 20.22
N ARG A 217 -6.79 -18.11 20.16
CA ARG A 217 -6.94 -19.39 20.90
C ARG A 217 -6.19 -19.47 22.24
N GLY A 218 -5.29 -18.52 22.52
CA GLY A 218 -4.46 -18.52 23.72
C GLY A 218 -3.32 -19.55 23.68
N LEU A 219 -2.30 -19.34 24.52
CA LEU A 219 -1.02 -20.08 24.47
C LEU A 219 -1.17 -21.60 24.64
N GLU A 220 -1.95 -22.05 25.62
CA GLU A 220 -2.07 -23.47 25.94
C GLU A 220 -2.80 -24.26 24.84
N ALA A 221 -3.89 -23.71 24.29
CA ALA A 221 -4.63 -24.36 23.22
C ALA A 221 -3.78 -24.47 21.95
N ASN A 222 -3.03 -23.43 21.60
CA ASN A 222 -2.09 -23.44 20.49
C ASN A 222 -0.96 -24.47 20.69
N ARG A 223 -0.46 -24.61 21.92
CA ARG A 223 0.55 -25.62 22.26
C ARG A 223 0.02 -27.04 22.03
N LYS A 224 -1.23 -27.33 22.43
CA LYS A 224 -1.88 -28.64 22.18
C LYS A 224 -1.97 -28.98 20.69
N LEU A 225 -2.24 -28.00 19.83
CA LEU A 225 -2.27 -28.22 18.38
C LEU A 225 -0.90 -28.62 17.83
N ILE A 226 0.17 -27.96 18.28
CA ILE A 226 1.54 -28.26 17.85
C ILE A 226 2.00 -29.60 18.43
N ASP A 227 1.71 -29.85 19.69
CA ASP A 227 2.13 -31.06 20.40
C ASP A 227 1.48 -32.33 19.84
N ALA A 228 0.34 -32.23 19.16
CA ALA A 228 -0.28 -33.34 18.43
C ALA A 228 0.62 -33.92 17.32
N PHE A 229 1.57 -33.13 16.79
CA PHE A 229 2.53 -33.56 15.76
C PHE A 229 3.93 -33.80 16.32
N ARG A 230 4.20 -33.42 17.57
CA ARG A 230 5.48 -33.66 18.21
C ARG A 230 5.57 -35.08 18.78
N PRO A 231 6.77 -35.68 18.81
CA PRO A 231 8.06 -35.15 18.36
C PRO A 231 8.31 -35.33 16.84
N ASN A 232 7.34 -35.87 16.10
CA ASN A 232 7.42 -36.18 14.66
C ASN A 232 7.35 -34.93 13.76
N LEU A 233 8.05 -33.87 14.13
CA LEU A 233 8.01 -32.58 13.45
C LEU A 233 9.43 -32.02 13.37
N ASP A 234 10.05 -32.01 12.18
CA ASP A 234 11.44 -31.55 12.04
C ASP A 234 11.56 -30.03 12.17
N LEU A 235 10.57 -29.30 11.64
CA LEU A 235 10.52 -27.85 11.57
C LEU A 235 9.18 -27.36 12.10
N LEU A 236 9.19 -26.29 12.88
CA LEU A 236 7.97 -25.59 13.26
C LEU A 236 7.68 -24.53 12.19
N ALA A 237 6.74 -24.83 11.30
CA ALA A 237 6.44 -24.02 10.13
C ALA A 237 5.09 -23.31 10.22
N PHE A 238 5.01 -22.09 9.69
CA PHE A 238 3.84 -21.24 9.72
C PHE A 238 3.49 -20.69 8.34
N SER A 239 2.20 -20.37 8.17
CA SER A 239 1.70 -19.43 7.15
C SER A 239 1.14 -18.18 7.84
N SER A 240 1.21 -17.01 7.21
CA SER A 240 0.63 -15.78 7.77
C SER A 240 0.20 -14.78 6.70
N ASP A 241 -1.04 -14.29 6.85
CA ASP A 241 -1.66 -13.14 6.21
C ASP A 241 -2.29 -12.27 7.32
N PRO A 242 -1.47 -11.40 7.97
CA PRO A 242 -1.96 -10.63 9.11
C PRO A 242 -3.09 -9.66 8.75
N ARG A 243 -3.26 -9.33 7.47
CA ARG A 243 -4.36 -8.51 6.97
C ARG A 243 -5.72 -9.05 7.43
N LYS A 244 -5.91 -10.37 7.58
CA LYS A 244 -7.17 -10.93 8.11
C LYS A 244 -7.59 -10.36 9.47
N LEU A 245 -6.61 -9.97 10.29
CA LEU A 245 -6.83 -9.40 11.60
C LEU A 245 -6.64 -7.88 11.62
N PHE A 246 -5.82 -7.37 10.71
CA PHE A 246 -5.35 -5.98 10.70
C PHE A 246 -5.71 -5.22 9.42
N GLU A 247 -6.72 -5.66 8.66
CA GLU A 247 -7.14 -5.02 7.40
C GLU A 247 -7.42 -3.53 7.58
N LYS A 248 -7.98 -3.15 8.74
CA LYS A 248 -8.31 -1.75 9.06
C LYS A 248 -7.09 -0.93 9.50
N GLN A 249 -6.10 -1.56 10.12
CA GLN A 249 -4.93 -0.89 10.68
C GLN A 249 -3.74 -0.88 9.72
N GLY A 250 -3.75 -1.75 8.71
CA GLY A 250 -2.65 -1.91 7.76
C GLY A 250 -1.40 -2.56 8.40
N PRO A 251 -0.33 -2.74 7.61
CA PRO A 251 0.89 -3.41 8.05
C PRO A 251 1.57 -2.74 9.26
N ARG A 252 1.57 -1.40 9.31
CA ARG A 252 2.17 -0.64 10.42
C ARG A 252 1.33 -0.66 11.70
N GLY A 253 0.10 -1.18 11.62
CA GLY A 253 -0.75 -1.43 12.76
C GLY A 253 -0.47 -2.75 13.46
N LEU A 254 0.40 -3.59 12.89
CA LEU A 254 0.82 -4.83 13.54
C LEU A 254 1.57 -4.49 14.84
N PRO A 255 1.20 -5.11 15.97
CA PRO A 255 1.99 -5.00 17.18
C PRO A 255 3.45 -5.40 16.90
N SER A 256 4.41 -4.69 17.47
CA SER A 256 5.85 -4.99 17.31
C SER A 256 6.22 -6.41 17.78
N ASP A 257 5.42 -6.97 18.70
CA ASP A 257 5.58 -8.33 19.23
C ASP A 257 4.71 -9.36 18.47
N TYR A 258 4.11 -8.98 17.33
CA TYR A 258 3.13 -9.80 16.65
C TYR A 258 3.64 -11.21 16.37
N TYR A 259 4.85 -11.35 15.80
CA TYR A 259 5.50 -12.64 15.59
C TYR A 259 6.39 -13.09 16.76
N ALA A 260 6.82 -12.18 17.65
CA ALA A 260 7.64 -12.51 18.82
C ALA A 260 7.00 -13.59 19.72
N ARG A 261 5.66 -13.62 19.75
CA ARG A 261 4.88 -14.62 20.49
C ARG A 261 5.10 -16.06 20.01
N ILE A 262 5.69 -16.28 18.84
CA ILE A 262 6.08 -17.61 18.35
C ILE A 262 7.13 -18.27 19.24
N SER A 263 7.97 -17.48 19.93
CA SER A 263 8.96 -17.98 20.90
C SER A 263 8.34 -18.80 22.03
N GLY A 264 7.04 -18.64 22.30
CA GLY A 264 6.31 -19.49 23.24
C GLY A 264 6.19 -20.95 22.80
N TYR A 265 6.34 -21.24 21.50
CA TYR A 265 6.10 -22.57 20.92
C TYR A 265 7.36 -23.23 20.36
N ASN A 266 8.35 -22.47 19.92
CA ASN A 266 9.46 -22.97 19.09
C ASN A 266 10.55 -23.72 19.86
N SER A 267 10.48 -23.76 21.19
CA SER A 267 11.46 -24.42 22.07
C SER A 267 12.91 -24.02 21.75
N GLY A 268 13.13 -22.75 21.40
CA GLY A 268 14.45 -22.20 21.07
C GLY A 268 14.98 -22.55 19.68
N ARG A 269 14.21 -23.24 18.83
CA ARG A 269 14.56 -23.45 17.42
C ARG A 269 13.99 -22.32 16.56
N ALA A 270 14.74 -21.87 15.57
CA ALA A 270 14.25 -20.89 14.61
C ALA A 270 12.99 -21.43 13.88
N PRO A 271 11.87 -20.68 13.85
CA PRO A 271 10.70 -21.07 13.10
C PRO A 271 10.94 -20.94 11.59
N VAL A 272 10.00 -21.45 10.81
CA VAL A 272 9.97 -21.33 9.35
C VAL A 272 8.66 -20.69 8.93
N PHE A 273 8.70 -19.79 7.96
CA PHE A 273 7.52 -19.32 7.23
C PHE A 273 7.61 -19.84 5.81
N VAL A 274 6.76 -20.79 5.45
CA VAL A 274 6.66 -21.25 4.05
C VAL A 274 5.72 -20.36 3.24
N GLU A 275 4.89 -19.57 3.92
CA GLU A 275 4.03 -18.58 3.29
C GLU A 275 3.90 -17.36 4.19
N LEU A 276 4.27 -16.21 3.66
CA LEU A 276 4.12 -14.92 4.30
C LEU A 276 3.67 -13.93 3.23
N GLY A 277 2.60 -13.21 3.49
CA GLY A 277 2.08 -12.29 2.49
C GLY A 277 1.19 -11.22 3.06
N TRP A 278 1.02 -10.20 2.24
CA TRP A 278 0.03 -9.15 2.45
C TRP A 278 -0.65 -8.86 1.11
N PRO A 279 -1.85 -9.38 0.86
CA PRO A 279 -2.55 -9.20 -0.42
C PRO A 279 -2.82 -7.72 -0.71
N SER A 280 -2.61 -7.29 -1.95
CA SER A 280 -2.89 -5.93 -2.43
C SER A 280 -4.29 -5.83 -3.06
N ASP A 281 -5.31 -6.40 -2.40
CA ASP A 281 -6.72 -6.35 -2.80
C ASP A 281 -7.65 -5.85 -1.68
N GLY A 282 -8.90 -5.54 -2.05
CA GLY A 282 -9.92 -5.04 -1.13
C GLY A 282 -9.54 -3.67 -0.60
N ASN A 283 -9.39 -3.55 0.72
CA ASN A 283 -8.99 -2.31 1.40
C ASN A 283 -7.46 -2.14 1.53
N SER A 284 -6.68 -3.04 0.93
CA SER A 284 -5.21 -3.09 0.98
C SER A 284 -4.61 -2.88 -0.40
N GLY A 285 -3.54 -2.08 -0.51
CA GLY A 285 -2.87 -1.75 -1.78
C GLY A 285 -1.47 -2.34 -1.94
N GLU A 286 -0.84 -2.13 -3.09
CA GLU A 286 0.56 -2.55 -3.32
C GLU A 286 1.53 -1.80 -2.40
N ALA A 287 1.16 -0.59 -1.94
CA ALA A 287 1.90 0.14 -0.93
C ALA A 287 1.86 -0.55 0.44
N ASP A 288 0.73 -1.14 0.83
CA ASP A 288 0.64 -1.94 2.06
C ASP A 288 1.44 -3.23 1.93
N GLN A 289 1.40 -3.86 0.76
CA GLN A 289 2.24 -5.01 0.46
C GLN A 289 3.74 -4.68 0.64
N VAL A 290 4.21 -3.53 0.11
CA VAL A 290 5.58 -3.04 0.31
C VAL A 290 5.87 -2.69 1.77
N ALA A 291 4.94 -2.00 2.44
CA ALA A 291 5.11 -1.60 3.84
C ALA A 291 5.25 -2.83 4.72
N PHE A 292 4.43 -3.86 4.51
CA PHE A 292 4.57 -5.12 5.23
C PHE A 292 5.94 -5.76 5.01
N ILE A 293 6.41 -5.82 3.77
CA ILE A 293 7.75 -6.35 3.44
C ILE A 293 8.85 -5.60 4.21
N HIS A 294 8.75 -4.27 4.32
CA HIS A 294 9.71 -3.47 5.08
C HIS A 294 9.63 -3.65 6.60
N GLU A 295 8.46 -4.01 7.13
CA GLU A 295 8.30 -4.31 8.55
C GLU A 295 8.79 -5.72 8.93
N ILE A 296 8.91 -6.66 7.97
CA ILE A 296 9.34 -8.05 8.24
C ILE A 296 10.60 -8.13 9.12
N PRO A 297 11.73 -7.45 8.79
CA PRO A 297 12.95 -7.54 9.60
C PRO A 297 12.74 -7.06 11.04
N HIS A 298 11.88 -6.05 11.24
CA HIS A 298 11.58 -5.52 12.56
C HIS A 298 10.67 -6.50 13.34
N LEU A 299 9.54 -6.89 12.75
CA LEU A 299 8.54 -7.75 13.38
C LEU A 299 9.08 -9.16 13.73
N MET A 300 10.04 -9.66 12.96
CA MET A 300 10.61 -11.01 13.12
C MET A 300 11.99 -11.03 13.80
N SER A 301 12.55 -9.87 14.16
CA SER A 301 13.89 -9.73 14.76
C SER A 301 14.13 -10.63 15.97
N SER A 302 13.11 -10.84 16.81
CA SER A 302 13.22 -11.64 18.04
C SER A 302 13.12 -13.15 17.84
N ILE A 303 12.61 -13.60 16.69
CA ILE A 303 12.41 -15.03 16.40
C ILE A 303 13.39 -15.56 15.34
N ASP A 304 13.99 -14.67 14.55
CA ASP A 304 15.00 -14.93 13.52
C ASP A 304 14.68 -16.19 12.69
N PRO A 305 13.67 -16.14 11.80
CA PRO A 305 13.22 -17.31 11.08
C PRO A 305 14.35 -17.88 10.20
N SER A 306 14.44 -19.21 10.17
CA SER A 306 15.46 -19.91 9.37
C SER A 306 15.11 -19.96 7.88
N MET A 307 13.83 -19.80 7.56
CA MET A 307 13.29 -19.73 6.19
C MET A 307 12.07 -18.80 6.17
N LEU A 308 11.97 -17.98 5.13
CA LEU A 308 10.83 -17.08 4.89
C LEU A 308 10.46 -17.06 3.41
N ALA A 309 9.33 -17.64 3.04
CA ALA A 309 8.82 -17.60 1.67
C ALA A 309 7.67 -16.62 1.50
N TRP A 310 7.78 -15.75 0.50
CA TRP A 310 6.67 -14.88 0.11
C TRP A 310 5.58 -15.67 -0.62
N THR A 311 4.31 -15.37 -0.32
CA THR A 311 3.16 -16.23 -0.62
C THR A 311 2.82 -16.43 -2.10
N SER A 312 3.30 -15.56 -3.01
CA SER A 312 3.11 -15.76 -4.45
C SER A 312 4.08 -14.94 -5.30
N LEU A 313 4.60 -15.52 -6.39
CA LEU A 313 5.31 -14.76 -7.43
C LEU A 313 4.34 -13.92 -8.28
N HIS A 314 3.31 -14.54 -8.86
CA HIS A 314 2.35 -13.85 -9.73
C HIS A 314 0.98 -13.70 -9.06
N ASP A 315 0.28 -12.60 -9.34
CA ASP A 315 -1.15 -12.51 -9.08
C ASP A 315 -1.87 -13.59 -9.92
N VAL A 316 -2.88 -14.22 -9.34
CA VAL A 316 -3.64 -15.29 -9.98
C VAL A 316 -5.13 -15.01 -9.93
N LYS A 317 -5.84 -15.47 -10.96
CA LYS A 317 -7.29 -15.28 -11.10
C LYS A 317 -8.13 -16.32 -10.34
N VAL A 318 -7.47 -17.23 -9.63
CA VAL A 318 -8.11 -18.28 -8.84
C VAL A 318 -7.70 -18.07 -7.39
N LEU A 319 -8.67 -18.14 -6.47
CA LEU A 319 -8.40 -18.13 -5.04
C LEU A 319 -7.69 -19.44 -4.67
N LEU A 320 -6.37 -19.45 -4.77
CA LEU A 320 -5.57 -20.30 -3.90
C LEU A 320 -5.53 -19.57 -2.56
N LEU A 321 -5.71 -20.29 -1.46
CA LEU A 321 -5.62 -19.77 -0.10
C LEU A 321 -4.64 -18.59 -0.04
N PHE A 322 -5.21 -17.37 0.03
CA PHE A 322 -4.55 -16.08 0.25
C PHE A 322 -3.87 -15.36 -0.94
N THR A 323 -4.04 -15.74 -2.21
CA THR A 323 -3.14 -15.24 -3.29
C THR A 323 -3.74 -14.43 -4.44
N TYR A 324 -5.01 -14.00 -4.41
CA TYR A 324 -5.62 -13.34 -5.58
C TYR A 324 -4.83 -12.10 -6.03
N ARG A 325 -4.37 -11.26 -5.08
CA ARG A 325 -3.47 -10.11 -5.33
C ARG A 325 -2.23 -10.07 -4.45
N ALA A 326 -1.73 -11.22 -3.99
CA ALA A 326 -0.53 -11.26 -3.16
C ALA A 326 0.78 -11.48 -3.96
N GLY A 327 0.68 -11.57 -5.29
CA GLY A 327 1.83 -11.72 -6.17
C GLY A 327 2.76 -10.51 -6.09
N LEU A 328 4.05 -10.74 -6.32
CA LEU A 328 5.04 -9.69 -6.57
C LEU A 328 5.01 -9.19 -8.02
N ILE A 329 4.40 -9.95 -8.91
CA ILE A 329 4.17 -9.64 -10.31
C ILE A 329 2.67 -9.67 -10.56
N SER A 330 2.12 -8.67 -11.24
CA SER A 330 0.69 -8.61 -11.51
C SER A 330 0.27 -9.60 -12.61
N THR A 331 -1.04 -9.76 -12.81
CA THR A 331 -1.60 -10.69 -13.81
C THR A 331 -1.20 -10.38 -15.25
N ASP A 332 -0.82 -9.14 -15.56
CA ASP A 332 -0.33 -8.75 -16.90
C ASP A 332 1.18 -9.02 -17.09
N GLY A 333 1.90 -9.37 -16.02
CA GLY A 333 3.33 -9.62 -16.01
C GLY A 333 4.18 -8.43 -15.57
N SER A 334 3.59 -7.29 -15.21
CA SER A 334 4.32 -6.15 -14.63
C SER A 334 4.79 -6.45 -13.20
N GLN A 335 6.06 -6.15 -12.91
CA GLN A 335 6.59 -6.23 -11.55
C GLN A 335 5.94 -5.16 -10.68
N LYS A 336 5.38 -5.56 -9.54
CA LYS A 336 4.89 -4.62 -8.53
C LYS A 336 6.05 -4.04 -7.73
N PRO A 337 5.88 -2.88 -7.05
CA PRO A 337 6.88 -2.35 -6.14
C PRO A 337 7.32 -3.35 -5.05
N ALA A 338 6.41 -4.23 -4.65
CA ALA A 338 6.68 -5.32 -3.72
C ALA A 338 7.79 -6.27 -4.20
N PHE A 339 7.94 -6.49 -5.51
CA PHE A 339 9.02 -7.30 -6.08
C PHE A 339 10.40 -6.76 -5.68
N ILE A 340 10.59 -5.45 -5.84
CA ILE A 340 11.83 -4.77 -5.50
C ILE A 340 12.03 -4.73 -3.99
N ALA A 341 10.97 -4.45 -3.23
CA ALA A 341 11.03 -4.45 -1.77
C ALA A 341 11.44 -5.82 -1.21
N PHE A 342 10.86 -6.91 -1.76
CA PHE A 342 11.18 -8.27 -1.33
C PHE A 342 12.61 -8.63 -1.70
N ARG A 343 13.03 -8.35 -2.94
CA ARG A 343 14.42 -8.56 -3.37
C ARG A 343 15.43 -7.88 -2.45
N ASN A 344 15.15 -6.66 -2.00
CA ASN A 344 16.05 -5.92 -1.12
C ASN A 344 16.22 -6.55 0.27
N ILE A 345 15.22 -7.28 0.79
CA ILE A 345 15.34 -8.03 2.05
C ILE A 345 15.90 -9.44 1.84
N SER A 346 15.87 -9.95 0.60
CA SER A 346 16.40 -11.25 0.17
C SER A 346 17.91 -11.23 -0.07
N ASP A 347 18.42 -10.10 -0.57
CA ASP A 347 19.84 -9.82 -0.64
C ASP A 347 20.33 -9.53 0.80
N ASP A 348 21.25 -10.33 1.35
CA ASP A 348 21.84 -10.23 2.71
C ASP A 348 22.54 -8.87 3.03
N ARG A 349 22.22 -7.79 2.32
CA ARG A 349 22.66 -6.41 2.58
C ARG A 349 21.73 -5.72 3.58
N ALA A 350 21.71 -6.19 4.83
CA ALA A 350 21.25 -5.35 5.93
C ALA A 350 22.44 -4.61 6.56
N PRO A 351 22.35 -3.31 6.85
CA PRO A 351 23.05 -2.74 7.99
C PRO A 351 22.15 -2.73 9.24
N PRO A 352 22.70 -2.93 10.45
CA PRO A 352 21.96 -2.83 11.70
C PRO A 352 21.67 -1.37 12.08
N GLN A 353 20.60 -1.16 12.84
CA GLN A 353 20.25 0.12 13.45
C GLN A 353 21.37 0.65 14.38
N SER A 354 21.69 1.94 14.32
CA SER A 354 21.81 2.80 15.51
C SER A 354 21.87 4.29 15.15
N ALA A 355 21.21 5.09 15.99
CA ALA A 355 21.40 6.51 16.32
C ALA A 355 21.74 7.54 15.21
N SER A 356 20.93 8.61 15.16
CA SER A 356 21.37 9.90 14.61
C SER A 356 22.73 10.31 15.19
N PRO A 357 23.60 10.90 14.37
CA PRO A 357 23.90 12.31 14.60
C PRO A 357 23.93 13.14 13.32
N ALA A 358 23.66 14.43 13.51
CA ALA A 358 23.73 15.47 12.49
C ALA A 358 25.09 15.48 11.78
N MET A 359 25.09 15.60 10.45
CA MET A 359 26.11 16.38 9.74
C MET A 359 25.70 16.74 8.32
N THR A 360 25.88 18.03 8.06
CA THR A 360 25.90 18.80 6.82
C THR A 360 26.59 18.10 5.65
N VAL A 361 25.93 18.05 4.48
CA VAL A 361 26.57 17.78 3.18
C VAL A 361 26.02 18.73 2.11
N ALA A 362 26.95 19.35 1.38
CA ALA A 362 26.76 20.35 0.32
C ALA A 362 26.00 19.78 -0.91
N PRO A 363 25.46 20.65 -1.80
CA PRO A 363 24.34 20.30 -2.68
C PRO A 363 24.78 19.38 -3.83
N ARG A 364 24.14 18.21 -3.94
CA ARG A 364 24.18 17.41 -5.17
C ARG A 364 23.01 17.82 -6.08
N SER A 365 23.36 18.03 -7.35
CA SER A 365 22.51 18.45 -8.45
C SER A 365 21.20 17.65 -8.59
N LYS A 366 20.10 18.37 -8.85
CA LYS A 366 18.73 17.86 -9.07
C LYS A 366 18.68 16.74 -10.14
N PRO A 367 18.09 15.57 -9.85
CA PRO A 367 17.57 14.68 -10.89
C PRO A 367 16.25 15.25 -11.46
N SER A 368 16.09 15.21 -12.78
CA SER A 368 14.93 15.72 -13.52
C SER A 368 13.67 14.86 -13.43
N ILE A 369 12.52 15.52 -13.62
CA ILE A 369 11.12 15.20 -13.27
C ILE A 369 10.43 14.14 -14.17
N ALA A 370 11.13 13.36 -14.99
CA ALA A 370 10.47 12.53 -16.01
C ALA A 370 9.80 11.20 -15.53
N ASN A 371 9.89 10.82 -14.24
CA ASN A 371 9.47 9.48 -13.76
C ASN A 371 8.30 9.45 -12.74
N ARG A 372 7.41 10.45 -12.70
CA ARG A 372 6.27 10.49 -11.76
C ARG A 372 4.91 10.74 -12.43
N ALA A 373 4.54 9.92 -13.43
CA ALA A 373 3.29 10.06 -14.19
C ALA A 373 2.31 8.85 -14.09
N SER A 374 2.45 7.97 -13.10
CA SER A 374 1.52 6.82 -12.92
C SER A 374 0.42 7.05 -11.89
N ALA A 375 0.64 7.95 -10.92
CA ALA A 375 -0.16 8.06 -9.71
C ALA A 375 -1.63 8.50 -9.94
N HIS A 376 -2.59 7.89 -9.23
CA HIS A 376 -4.01 8.27 -9.29
C HIS A 376 -4.29 9.66 -8.70
N PHE A 377 -3.68 10.03 -7.59
CA PHE A 377 -3.80 11.34 -6.92
C PHE A 377 -2.43 11.99 -6.76
N GLY A 378 -2.36 13.31 -6.78
CA GLY A 378 -1.15 14.03 -6.42
C GLY A 378 -1.35 15.51 -6.15
N ILE A 379 -0.35 16.10 -5.50
CA ILE A 379 -0.20 17.54 -5.32
C ILE A 379 1.00 17.98 -6.14
N TYR A 380 0.77 18.96 -6.99
CA TYR A 380 1.70 19.46 -7.98
C TYR A 380 1.83 20.97 -7.86
N THR A 381 2.92 21.51 -8.40
CA THR A 381 3.10 22.94 -8.62
C THR A 381 3.36 23.20 -10.09
N SER A 382 3.07 24.42 -10.55
CA SER A 382 3.45 24.90 -11.88
C SER A 382 3.53 26.43 -11.89
N ARG A 383 3.97 27.00 -13.01
CA ARG A 383 3.74 28.41 -13.35
C ARG A 383 2.38 28.60 -14.02
N LEU A 384 1.88 29.83 -14.11
CA LEU A 384 0.61 30.13 -14.80
C LEU A 384 0.66 29.88 -16.31
N ASP A 385 1.85 29.96 -16.91
CA ASP A 385 2.07 29.59 -18.31
C ASP A 385 2.14 28.07 -18.55
N GLY A 386 1.94 27.25 -17.50
CA GLY A 386 2.00 25.79 -17.52
C GLY A 386 3.41 25.20 -17.51
N SER A 387 4.45 26.03 -17.42
CA SER A 387 5.83 25.56 -17.27
C SER A 387 6.18 25.15 -15.83
N ASP A 388 7.38 24.58 -15.65
CA ASP A 388 7.96 24.21 -14.34
C ASP A 388 7.01 23.36 -13.47
N ILE A 389 6.36 22.36 -14.09
CA ILE A 389 5.48 21.45 -13.37
C ILE A 389 6.33 20.54 -12.48
N GLN A 390 6.06 20.55 -11.17
CA GLN A 390 6.76 19.72 -10.19
C GLN A 390 5.77 18.91 -9.35
N THR A 391 6.06 17.62 -9.21
CA THR A 391 5.32 16.74 -8.30
C THR A 391 5.84 16.87 -6.88
N ILE A 392 4.98 17.27 -5.96
CA ILE A 392 5.31 17.38 -4.53
C ILE A 392 5.16 16.01 -3.89
N ILE A 393 3.92 15.49 -3.87
CA ILE A 393 3.58 14.16 -3.35
C ILE A 393 2.47 13.53 -4.20
N THR A 394 2.44 12.21 -4.23
CA THR A 394 1.46 11.41 -4.98
C THR A 394 0.95 10.25 -4.15
N SER A 395 -0.26 9.78 -4.45
CA SER A 395 -0.84 8.56 -3.89
C SER A 395 -1.68 7.88 -4.96
N ASP A 396 -1.67 6.55 -5.03
CA ASP A 396 -2.50 5.81 -6.00
C ASP A 396 -3.90 5.49 -5.51
N ASP A 397 -4.12 5.69 -4.21
CA ASP A 397 -5.24 5.16 -3.44
C ASP A 397 -5.77 6.19 -2.43
N GLN A 398 -5.04 7.28 -2.21
CA GLN A 398 -5.37 8.28 -1.19
C GLN A 398 -5.53 9.66 -1.77
N GLU A 399 -6.78 10.11 -1.84
CA GLU A 399 -7.08 11.47 -2.17
C GLU A 399 -6.52 12.42 -1.09
N MET A 400 -5.74 13.39 -1.57
CA MET A 400 -5.14 14.46 -0.78
C MET A 400 -5.63 15.79 -1.35
N THR A 401 -6.21 16.64 -0.52
CA THR A 401 -6.89 17.87 -0.94
C THR A 401 -6.46 19.08 -0.13
N HIS A 402 -6.94 20.24 -0.57
CA HIS A 402 -6.71 21.53 0.06
C HIS A 402 -5.23 21.84 0.37
N PRO A 403 -4.28 21.64 -0.58
CA PRO A 403 -2.90 22.03 -0.36
C PRO A 403 -2.81 23.55 -0.19
N ARG A 404 -2.23 24.01 0.92
CA ARG A 404 -1.96 25.44 1.15
C ARG A 404 -0.52 25.67 1.58
N ILE A 405 0.11 26.62 0.91
CA ILE A 405 1.53 26.96 1.11
C ILE A 405 1.66 27.86 2.34
N SER A 406 2.69 27.62 3.15
CA SER A 406 3.04 28.47 4.29
C SER A 406 3.47 29.86 3.83
N PRO A 407 3.32 30.91 4.65
CA PRO A 407 3.69 32.28 4.26
C PRO A 407 5.16 32.44 3.82
N ASP A 408 6.07 31.62 4.36
CA ASP A 408 7.48 31.59 3.98
C ASP A 408 7.77 30.81 2.69
N GLY A 409 6.75 30.19 2.09
CA GLY A 409 6.86 29.42 0.85
C GLY A 409 7.54 28.06 0.99
N LYS A 410 7.78 27.54 2.20
CA LYS A 410 8.61 26.34 2.41
C LYS A 410 7.84 25.06 2.68
N ARG A 411 6.63 25.15 3.20
CA ARG A 411 5.82 24.01 3.65
C ARG A 411 4.41 24.08 3.08
N ILE A 412 3.77 22.94 3.00
CA ILE A 412 2.40 22.79 2.51
C ILE A 412 1.61 22.06 3.57
N THR A 413 0.48 22.62 4.00
CA THR A 413 -0.55 21.87 4.75
C THR A 413 -1.51 21.23 3.76
N LEU A 414 -2.03 20.05 4.08
CA LEU A 414 -2.99 19.32 3.25
C LEU A 414 -3.93 18.46 4.12
N THR A 415 -5.10 18.15 3.56
CA THR A 415 -6.05 17.18 4.11
C THR A 415 -5.85 15.84 3.40
N ARG A 416 -5.76 14.75 4.14
CA ARG A 416 -5.78 13.39 3.58
C ARG A 416 -7.03 12.65 4.05
N TYR A 417 -7.75 12.07 3.09
CA TYR A 417 -8.91 11.22 3.36
C TYR A 417 -8.47 9.79 3.60
N ASN A 418 -9.01 9.17 4.66
CA ASN A 418 -8.66 7.80 5.02
C ASN A 418 -9.81 6.81 4.81
N LYS A 419 -11.02 7.31 4.53
CA LYS A 419 -12.17 6.49 4.11
C LYS A 419 -12.31 6.54 2.60
N ARG A 420 -12.03 5.41 1.95
CA ARG A 420 -11.80 5.33 0.50
C ARG A 420 -12.97 4.65 -0.21
N GLY A 421 -13.31 5.17 -1.38
CA GLY A 421 -14.17 4.50 -2.35
C GLY A 421 -13.38 3.51 -3.18
N VAL A 422 -14.08 2.74 -4.00
CA VAL A 422 -13.47 1.73 -4.89
C VAL A 422 -12.48 2.35 -5.88
N ASP A 423 -12.62 3.64 -6.21
CA ASP A 423 -11.72 4.40 -7.07
C ASP A 423 -10.66 5.22 -6.31
N GLY A 424 -10.49 4.98 -5.00
CA GLY A 424 -9.55 5.70 -4.13
C GLY A 424 -9.97 7.13 -3.79
N LYS A 425 -11.07 7.64 -4.37
CA LYS A 425 -11.63 8.94 -4.00
C LYS A 425 -12.22 8.89 -2.60
N ALA A 426 -12.33 10.04 -1.97
CA ALA A 426 -13.04 10.17 -0.71
C ALA A 426 -14.46 9.58 -0.83
N ASN A 427 -14.76 8.53 -0.05
CA ASN A 427 -16.09 7.92 0.03
C ASN A 427 -16.73 8.24 1.38
N GLU A 428 -16.93 9.54 1.59
CA GLU A 428 -17.48 10.08 2.82
C GLU A 428 -18.84 10.69 2.51
N GLY A 429 -19.93 9.95 2.72
CA GLY A 429 -21.28 10.44 2.50
C GLY A 429 -21.51 11.88 3.01
N GLN A 430 -21.58 12.10 4.32
CA GLN A 430 -21.74 13.45 4.91
C GLN A 430 -20.41 14.07 5.41
N GLY A 431 -19.27 13.65 4.84
CA GLY A 431 -18.02 14.41 4.87
C GLY A 431 -17.16 14.34 6.15
N TYR A 432 -15.89 13.98 5.95
CA TYR A 432 -14.70 14.21 6.76
C TYR A 432 -14.52 13.40 8.05
N ASP A 433 -15.29 12.33 8.24
CA ASP A 433 -15.34 11.50 9.46
C ASP A 433 -14.07 10.69 9.75
N TYR A 434 -13.14 10.63 8.79
CA TYR A 434 -11.84 9.98 8.96
C TYR A 434 -10.74 10.69 8.18
N THR A 435 -10.57 11.99 8.45
CA THR A 435 -9.55 12.85 7.83
C THR A 435 -8.37 13.09 8.75
N GLU A 436 -7.20 13.32 8.17
CA GLU A 436 -6.02 13.80 8.89
C GLU A 436 -5.44 15.06 8.26
N LEU A 437 -4.83 15.89 9.12
CA LEU A 437 -4.17 17.11 8.72
C LEU A 437 -2.66 16.87 8.72
N MET A 438 -2.01 17.15 7.59
CA MET A 438 -0.59 16.89 7.40
C MET A 438 0.17 18.15 6.94
N ILE A 439 1.47 18.18 7.20
CA ILE A 439 2.40 19.15 6.60
C ILE A 439 3.48 18.38 5.82
N VAL A 440 3.88 18.90 4.66
CA VAL A 440 5.03 18.41 3.90
C VAL A 440 5.90 19.59 3.48
N ASN A 441 7.21 19.38 3.30
CA ASN A 441 8.07 20.40 2.70
C ASN A 441 7.73 20.57 1.22
N LEU A 442 8.01 21.76 0.68
CA LEU A 442 7.78 22.06 -0.74
C LEU A 442 8.57 21.14 -1.68
N ASP A 443 9.68 20.56 -1.24
CA ASP A 443 10.44 19.57 -2.01
C ASP A 443 9.87 18.14 -1.93
N GLY A 444 8.75 17.95 -1.23
CA GLY A 444 8.09 16.66 -1.04
C GLY A 444 8.66 15.82 0.11
N THR A 445 9.68 16.31 0.83
CA THR A 445 10.26 15.62 1.99
C THR A 445 9.54 15.99 3.29
N GLY A 446 9.85 15.29 4.39
CA GLY A 446 9.41 15.69 5.72
C GLY A 446 7.88 15.69 5.90
N LEU A 447 7.19 14.76 5.23
CA LEU A 447 5.75 14.58 5.43
C LEU A 447 5.48 14.19 6.89
N GLU A 448 4.73 15.04 7.58
CA GLU A 448 4.41 14.93 8.99
C GLU A 448 2.90 15.00 9.19
N THR A 449 2.35 14.06 9.98
CA THR A 449 0.97 14.14 10.45
C THR A 449 0.86 15.11 11.63
N ILE A 450 0.06 16.17 11.47
CA ILE A 450 -0.17 17.21 12.48
C ILE A 450 -1.33 16.84 13.40
N ILE A 451 -2.44 16.39 12.79
CA ILE A 451 -3.60 15.87 13.50
C ILE A 451 -3.93 14.51 12.88
N PRO A 452 -3.74 13.39 13.60
CA PRO A 452 -3.94 12.06 13.04
C PRO A 452 -5.42 11.74 12.82
N ALA A 453 -5.68 10.86 11.87
CA ALA A 453 -7.02 10.34 11.60
C ALA A 453 -7.55 9.58 12.83
N LYS A 454 -8.74 9.95 13.28
CA LYS A 454 -9.44 9.24 14.35
C LYS A 454 -10.88 8.99 13.91
N PRO A 455 -11.44 7.78 14.10
CA PRO A 455 -12.82 7.51 13.72
C PRO A 455 -13.79 8.50 14.37
N GLY A 456 -14.57 9.18 13.54
CA GLY A 456 -15.55 10.16 13.99
C GLY A 456 -14.99 11.53 14.35
N VAL A 457 -13.71 11.78 14.06
CA VAL A 457 -13.06 13.07 14.24
C VAL A 457 -12.76 13.68 12.88
N ILE A 458 -13.19 14.92 12.70
CA ILE A 458 -12.80 15.73 11.54
C ILE A 458 -11.44 16.36 11.84
N ALA A 459 -10.52 16.32 10.89
CA ALA A 459 -9.27 17.06 10.91
C ALA A 459 -8.91 17.48 9.48
N ALA A 460 -9.47 18.61 9.04
CA ALA A 460 -9.46 18.96 7.63
C ALA A 460 -9.35 20.47 7.37
N ASN A 461 -9.01 20.77 6.12
CA ASN A 461 -9.03 22.09 5.49
C ASN A 461 -8.21 23.11 6.27
N GLY A 462 -6.97 22.73 6.57
CA GLY A 462 -6.04 23.58 7.30
C GLY A 462 -5.68 24.84 6.52
N ALA A 463 -5.55 25.97 7.21
CA ALA A 463 -5.03 27.23 6.68
C ALA A 463 -3.98 27.81 7.63
N TRP A 464 -2.90 28.32 7.06
CA TRP A 464 -1.80 28.92 7.82
C TRP A 464 -2.23 30.25 8.44
N THR A 465 -1.75 30.51 9.66
CA THR A 465 -1.73 31.88 10.17
C THR A 465 -0.71 32.72 9.39
N PRO A 466 -0.90 34.04 9.26
CA PRO A 466 0.03 34.90 8.49
C PRO A 466 1.48 34.86 8.99
N ASP A 467 1.70 34.53 10.26
CA ASP A 467 3.03 34.36 10.85
C ASP A 467 3.67 32.98 10.59
N GLY A 468 2.93 32.04 10.00
CA GLY A 468 3.37 30.67 9.71
C GLY A 468 3.57 29.77 10.94
N LYS A 469 3.21 30.23 12.14
CA LYS A 469 3.45 29.50 13.41
C LYS A 469 2.31 28.58 13.80
N SER A 470 1.12 28.76 13.22
CA SER A 470 -0.07 27.98 13.54
C SER A 470 -0.84 27.60 12.27
N LEU A 471 -1.73 26.62 12.43
CA LEU A 471 -2.79 26.35 11.47
C LEU A 471 -4.14 26.58 12.14
N ILE A 472 -5.11 27.16 11.43
CA ILE A 472 -6.52 26.91 11.70
C ILE A 472 -6.97 25.70 10.90
N PHE A 473 -7.93 24.94 11.41
CA PHE A 473 -8.48 23.78 10.76
C PHE A 473 -9.88 23.48 11.29
N LEU A 474 -10.65 22.69 10.54
CA LEU A 474 -11.91 22.17 11.02
C LEU A 474 -11.72 20.93 11.86
N SER A 475 -12.45 20.86 12.97
CA SER A 475 -12.49 19.66 13.78
C SER A 475 -13.80 19.46 14.51
N THR A 476 -14.18 18.19 14.67
CA THR A 476 -15.21 17.77 15.64
C THR A 476 -14.64 16.64 16.47
N ASP A 477 -14.87 16.67 17.79
CA ASP A 477 -14.50 15.58 18.70
C ASP A 477 -15.64 14.55 18.87
N ASN A 478 -16.78 14.80 18.25
CA ASN A 478 -17.95 13.93 18.29
C ASN A 478 -18.72 14.06 16.95
N PRO A 479 -18.96 12.95 16.23
CA PRO A 479 -19.74 12.95 14.99
C PRO A 479 -21.13 13.59 15.09
N GLN A 480 -21.70 13.63 16.30
CA GLN A 480 -23.01 14.21 16.59
C GLN A 480 -22.99 15.71 16.87
N ARG A 481 -21.79 16.32 16.94
CA ARG A 481 -21.61 17.76 17.10
C ARG A 481 -21.20 18.39 15.78
N SER A 482 -21.66 19.62 15.56
CA SER A 482 -21.19 20.43 14.43
C SER A 482 -19.68 20.67 14.57
N PRO A 483 -18.91 20.64 13.47
CA PRO A 483 -17.50 21.01 13.52
C PRO A 483 -17.29 22.43 14.04
N GLU A 484 -16.10 22.68 14.55
CA GLU A 484 -15.63 23.98 15.00
C GLU A 484 -14.36 24.36 14.23
N ILE A 485 -14.05 25.65 14.17
CA ILE A 485 -12.72 26.10 13.76
C ILE A 485 -11.81 26.04 14.99
N ARG A 486 -10.72 25.28 14.88
CA ARG A 486 -9.68 25.17 15.91
C ARG A 486 -8.36 25.70 15.38
N ARG A 487 -7.51 26.17 16.28
CA ARG A 487 -6.14 26.60 15.99
C ARG A 487 -5.17 25.64 16.67
N ILE A 488 -4.14 25.21 15.95
CA ILE A 488 -3.00 24.45 16.50
C ILE A 488 -1.72 25.27 16.38
N ASP A 489 -1.02 25.43 17.50
CA ASP A 489 0.35 25.93 17.52
C ASP A 489 1.32 24.82 17.09
N LEU A 490 2.16 25.07 16.09
CA LEU A 490 3.01 24.03 15.51
C LEU A 490 4.24 23.70 16.36
N ALA A 491 4.68 24.61 17.24
CA ALA A 491 5.82 24.38 18.12
C ALA A 491 5.41 23.59 19.37
N THR A 492 4.28 23.95 19.98
CA THR A 492 3.81 23.32 21.23
C THR A 492 2.81 22.21 21.02
N ARG A 493 2.22 22.10 19.81
CA ARG A 493 1.08 21.23 19.48
C ARG A 493 -0.19 21.53 20.28
N GLN A 494 -0.24 22.68 20.95
CA GLN A 494 -1.41 23.10 21.71
C GLN A 494 -2.56 23.46 20.77
N ILE A 495 -3.77 22.97 21.09
CA ILE A 495 -4.99 23.22 20.32
C ILE A 495 -5.92 24.15 21.12
N THR A 496 -6.38 25.23 20.49
CA THR A 496 -7.36 26.18 21.05
C THR A 496 -8.59 26.27 20.15
N ARG A 497 -9.79 26.40 20.74
CA ARG A 497 -11.04 26.62 19.98
C ARG A 497 -11.22 28.10 19.65
N LEU A 498 -11.70 28.41 18.45
CA LEU A 498 -12.18 29.74 18.11
C LEU A 498 -13.71 29.81 18.30
N PRO A 499 -14.28 30.91 18.84
CA PRO A 499 -15.73 31.08 18.99
C PRO A 499 -16.47 31.10 17.64
N THR A 500 -16.95 29.95 17.18
CA THR A 500 -17.73 29.85 15.93
C THR A 500 -19.23 29.90 16.17
N PRO A 501 -20.03 30.53 15.29
CA PRO A 501 -21.48 30.42 15.30
C PRO A 501 -21.95 28.96 15.23
N ALA A 502 -23.12 28.67 15.80
CA ALA A 502 -23.75 27.35 15.68
C ALA A 502 -24.09 27.04 14.20
N GLY A 503 -24.07 25.76 13.83
CA GLY A 503 -24.44 25.33 12.47
C GLY A 503 -23.31 25.40 11.44
N LEU A 504 -22.06 25.45 11.88
CA LEU A 504 -20.91 25.17 11.00
C LEU A 504 -21.08 23.75 10.41
N LYS A 505 -20.96 23.62 9.10
CA LYS A 505 -20.84 22.32 8.41
C LYS A 505 -19.40 22.10 8.01
N VAL A 506 -19.06 20.94 7.46
CA VAL A 506 -17.71 20.77 6.95
C VAL A 506 -17.51 21.70 5.75
N ALA A 507 -16.45 22.49 5.82
CA ALA A 507 -16.33 23.77 5.16
C ALA A 507 -14.84 24.10 4.91
N ASP A 508 -14.54 25.06 4.03
CA ASP A 508 -13.17 25.50 3.79
C ASP A 508 -12.92 26.90 4.37
N PRO A 509 -12.43 27.03 5.63
CA PRO A 509 -12.13 28.34 6.19
C PRO A 509 -10.90 28.98 5.49
N HIS A 510 -10.89 30.31 5.42
CA HIS A 510 -9.73 31.05 4.94
C HIS A 510 -9.35 32.15 5.93
N TRP A 511 -8.07 32.16 6.30
CA TRP A 511 -7.47 33.23 7.09
C TRP A 511 -6.63 34.10 6.18
N GLU A 512 -6.95 35.40 6.12
CA GLU A 512 -6.13 36.39 5.45
C GLU A 512 -6.04 37.64 6.33
N ALA A 513 -4.83 38.19 6.47
CA ALA A 513 -4.56 39.30 7.39
C ALA A 513 -5.13 39.08 8.81
N ASN A 514 -6.07 39.93 9.26
CA ASN A 514 -6.69 39.85 10.58
C ASN A 514 -8.13 39.30 10.58
N LYS A 515 -8.54 38.64 9.49
CA LYS A 515 -9.89 38.12 9.30
C LYS A 515 -9.88 36.63 8.97
N ILE A 516 -10.95 35.97 9.39
CA ILE A 516 -11.26 34.61 9.00
C ILE A 516 -12.64 34.62 8.34
N VAL A 517 -12.73 34.07 7.14
CA VAL A 517 -13.99 33.87 6.42
C VAL A 517 -14.31 32.37 6.34
N PHE A 518 -15.57 32.01 6.52
CA PHE A 518 -16.00 30.61 6.58
C PHE A 518 -17.50 30.46 6.22
N PRO A 519 -17.91 29.30 5.69
CA PRO A 519 -19.32 28.91 5.56
C PRO A 519 -19.95 28.54 6.91
N ALA A 520 -21.19 28.97 7.14
CA ALA A 520 -22.06 28.49 8.22
C ALA A 520 -23.53 28.64 7.83
N LYS A 521 -24.41 27.83 8.45
CA LYS A 521 -25.86 27.97 8.26
C LYS A 521 -26.39 29.21 8.96
N ALA A 522 -27.28 29.94 8.29
CA ALA A 522 -28.00 31.06 8.91
C ALA A 522 -29.01 30.58 9.98
N ASP A 523 -29.65 29.43 9.74
CA ASP A 523 -30.50 28.72 10.70
C ASP A 523 -30.58 27.22 10.34
N ALA A 524 -31.21 26.39 11.18
CA ALA A 524 -31.27 24.94 11.02
C ALA A 524 -31.93 24.45 9.70
N LYS A 525 -32.76 25.29 9.05
CA LYS A 525 -33.43 25.01 7.77
C LYS A 525 -32.90 25.90 6.63
N GLY A 526 -31.97 26.79 6.93
CA GLY A 526 -31.48 27.82 6.04
C GLY A 526 -30.40 27.36 5.06
N ALA A 527 -30.19 28.21 4.06
CA ALA A 527 -29.08 28.09 3.12
C ALA A 527 -27.73 28.05 3.84
N ASP A 528 -26.73 27.44 3.20
CA ASP A 528 -25.34 27.69 3.59
C ASP A 528 -24.99 29.12 3.20
N THR A 529 -24.43 29.88 4.16
CA THR A 529 -24.11 31.30 4.02
C THR A 529 -22.66 31.55 4.41
N LEU A 530 -22.12 32.70 4.03
CA LEU A 530 -20.76 33.06 4.41
C LEU A 530 -20.78 33.96 5.64
N TRP A 531 -19.79 33.75 6.51
CA TRP A 531 -19.55 34.51 7.72
C TRP A 531 -18.11 34.99 7.74
N ILE A 532 -17.89 36.13 8.41
CA ILE A 532 -16.57 36.69 8.67
C ILE A 532 -16.41 36.97 10.16
N MET A 533 -15.22 36.74 10.70
CA MET A 533 -14.83 37.10 12.06
C MET A 533 -13.41 37.67 12.10
N ASN A 534 -13.04 38.27 13.23
CA ASN A 534 -11.67 38.66 13.51
C ASN A 534 -10.78 37.42 13.75
N ALA A 535 -9.47 37.58 13.60
CA ALA A 535 -8.46 36.55 13.82
C ALA A 535 -8.50 35.91 15.23
N ASP A 536 -8.96 36.65 16.24
CA ASP A 536 -9.17 36.17 17.61
C ASP A 536 -10.52 35.44 17.80
N GLY A 537 -11.33 35.37 16.73
CA GLY A 537 -12.67 34.80 16.70
C GLY A 537 -13.79 35.72 17.18
N SER A 538 -13.48 36.98 17.52
CA SER A 538 -14.50 37.97 17.87
C SER A 538 -15.21 38.53 16.63
N GLY A 539 -16.39 39.14 16.84
CA GLY A 539 -17.08 39.90 15.80
C GLY A 539 -17.61 39.06 14.63
N ALA A 540 -17.94 37.79 14.86
CA ALA A 540 -18.54 36.93 13.85
C ALA A 540 -19.86 37.51 13.33
N ARG A 541 -19.97 37.69 12.00
CA ARG A 541 -21.18 38.18 11.34
C ARG A 541 -21.38 37.54 9.96
N GLN A 542 -22.63 37.32 9.60
CA GLN A 542 -23.02 36.87 8.26
C GLN A 542 -22.74 37.96 7.22
N ILE A 543 -22.25 37.57 6.04
CA ILE A 543 -21.88 38.47 4.94
C ILE A 543 -22.62 38.20 3.63
N THR A 544 -23.27 37.04 3.46
CA THR A 544 -24.09 36.76 2.28
C THR A 544 -25.50 36.28 2.64
N ARG A 545 -26.45 36.47 1.71
CA ARG A 545 -27.86 36.04 1.84
C ARG A 545 -28.34 35.41 0.52
N PRO A 546 -27.89 34.19 0.17
CA PRO A 546 -28.23 33.57 -1.09
C PRO A 546 -29.74 33.30 -1.18
N THR A 547 -30.32 33.59 -2.34
CA THR A 547 -31.72 33.31 -2.64
C THR A 547 -31.84 32.06 -3.51
N ARG A 548 -32.88 31.27 -3.26
CA ARG A 548 -33.18 30.09 -4.07
C ARG A 548 -33.87 30.51 -5.36
N SER A 549 -33.48 29.93 -6.49
CA SER A 549 -34.27 30.01 -7.72
C SER A 549 -35.60 29.29 -7.50
N SER A 550 -36.71 30.00 -7.67
CA SER A 550 -38.06 29.57 -7.26
C SER A 550 -38.56 28.29 -7.94
N SER A 551 -37.89 27.80 -8.99
CA SER A 551 -38.31 26.65 -9.79
C SER A 551 -37.33 25.47 -9.79
N ALA A 552 -36.14 25.60 -9.18
CA ALA A 552 -35.12 24.56 -9.24
C ALA A 552 -35.07 23.69 -7.96
N PRO A 553 -35.35 22.36 -8.05
CA PRO A 553 -35.01 21.44 -6.98
C PRO A 553 -33.48 21.36 -6.81
N GLY A 554 -32.99 21.02 -5.61
CA GLY A 554 -31.55 20.87 -5.34
C GLY A 554 -30.98 21.77 -4.24
N LEU A 555 -29.66 21.66 -4.04
CA LEU A 555 -28.87 22.43 -3.06
C LEU A 555 -28.86 23.93 -3.43
N TYR A 556 -28.91 24.80 -2.42
CA TYR A 556 -28.74 26.24 -2.59
C TYR A 556 -27.93 26.84 -1.42
N GLY A 557 -27.00 27.74 -1.72
CA GLY A 557 -26.12 28.35 -0.73
C GLY A 557 -24.79 28.84 -1.29
N ASP A 558 -23.96 29.36 -0.38
CA ASP A 558 -22.63 29.90 -0.63
C ASP A 558 -21.53 29.11 0.10
N PHE A 559 -20.42 28.82 -0.59
CA PHE A 559 -19.39 27.87 -0.17
C PHE A 559 -17.97 28.34 -0.53
N ASP A 560 -16.95 27.71 0.08
CA ASP A 560 -15.52 27.89 -0.17
C ASP A 560 -15.04 29.35 -0.34
N PRO A 561 -15.24 30.21 0.67
CA PRO A 561 -14.87 31.60 0.59
C PRO A 561 -13.35 31.83 0.67
N LYS A 562 -12.83 32.76 -0.15
CA LYS A 562 -11.47 33.31 -0.05
C LYS A 562 -11.50 34.82 0.03
N LEU A 563 -11.00 35.35 1.14
CA LEU A 563 -10.64 36.77 1.27
C LEU A 563 -9.58 37.17 0.23
N SER A 564 -9.74 38.37 -0.34
CA SER A 564 -8.69 39.03 -1.12
C SER A 564 -7.53 39.45 -0.21
N PRO A 565 -6.31 39.62 -0.74
CA PRO A 565 -5.13 39.98 0.05
C PRO A 565 -5.26 41.31 0.81
N ASP A 566 -6.03 42.25 0.26
CA ASP A 566 -6.34 43.54 0.90
C ASP A 566 -7.50 43.46 1.90
N GLY A 567 -8.14 42.29 2.04
CA GLY A 567 -9.29 42.05 2.91
C GLY A 567 -10.58 42.78 2.50
N SER A 568 -10.64 43.40 1.31
CA SER A 568 -11.79 44.21 0.88
C SER A 568 -12.86 43.39 0.15
N LYS A 569 -12.54 42.19 -0.33
CA LYS A 569 -13.44 41.33 -1.12
C LYS A 569 -13.39 39.89 -0.68
N VAL A 570 -14.43 39.13 -1.04
CA VAL A 570 -14.51 37.68 -0.86
C VAL A 570 -14.88 37.05 -2.20
N ALA A 571 -14.05 36.15 -2.72
CA ALA A 571 -14.43 35.25 -3.81
C ALA A 571 -15.03 33.98 -3.23
N PHE A 572 -16.11 33.46 -3.82
CA PHE A 572 -16.81 32.29 -3.29
C PHE A 572 -17.59 31.54 -4.35
N MET A 573 -18.07 30.36 -3.99
CA MET A 573 -18.95 29.55 -4.81
C MET A 573 -20.42 29.78 -4.43
N ARG A 574 -21.30 29.87 -5.43
CA ARG A 574 -22.75 29.90 -5.24
C ARG A 574 -23.45 28.83 -6.06
N ILE A 575 -24.41 28.18 -5.45
CA ILE A 575 -25.43 27.34 -6.11
C ILE A 575 -26.81 27.85 -5.73
N ASP A 576 -27.70 28.04 -6.70
CA ASP A 576 -29.04 28.64 -6.51
C ASP A 576 -30.19 27.69 -6.84
N GLY A 577 -29.91 26.38 -6.83
CA GLY A 577 -30.78 25.30 -7.31
C GLY A 577 -30.34 24.76 -8.67
N GLY A 578 -30.45 23.43 -8.87
CA GLY A 578 -29.83 22.72 -10.00
C GLY A 578 -28.39 22.28 -9.73
N ASP A 579 -27.60 22.07 -10.79
CA ASP A 579 -26.31 21.34 -10.73
C ASP A 579 -25.06 22.19 -11.08
N SER A 580 -25.17 23.51 -11.15
CA SER A 580 -24.10 24.41 -11.63
C SER A 580 -23.55 25.29 -10.51
N TRP A 581 -22.35 24.96 -10.03
CA TRP A 581 -21.55 25.84 -9.19
C TRP A 581 -21.06 27.05 -9.99
N ARG A 582 -21.12 28.23 -9.39
CA ARG A 582 -20.69 29.48 -10.02
C ARG A 582 -19.77 30.28 -9.11
N VAL A 583 -18.83 31.00 -9.71
CA VAL A 583 -17.91 31.89 -8.99
C VAL A 583 -18.52 33.27 -8.83
N MET A 584 -18.48 33.77 -7.60
CA MET A 584 -18.98 35.07 -7.20
C MET A 584 -17.87 35.88 -6.54
N VAL A 585 -17.99 37.21 -6.57
CA VAL A 585 -17.21 38.13 -5.73
C VAL A 585 -18.15 39.04 -4.95
N LEU A 586 -17.94 39.12 -3.64
CA LEU A 586 -18.59 40.06 -2.74
C LEU A 586 -17.60 41.18 -2.38
N ASP A 587 -18.05 42.42 -2.52
CA ASP A 587 -17.37 43.59 -1.97
C ASP A 587 -17.82 43.81 -0.52
N LEU A 588 -16.89 43.76 0.44
CA LEU A 588 -17.23 43.81 1.86
C LEU A 588 -17.59 45.22 2.35
N GLY A 589 -17.21 46.27 1.62
CA GLY A 589 -17.51 47.66 1.97
C GLY A 589 -18.91 48.07 1.54
N THR A 590 -19.31 47.66 0.33
CA THR A 590 -20.61 48.01 -0.26
C THR A 590 -21.67 46.94 -0.07
N GLY A 591 -21.28 45.69 0.18
CA GLY A 591 -22.17 44.54 0.18
C GLY A 591 -22.57 44.07 -1.23
N ALA A 592 -21.98 44.65 -2.28
CA ALA A 592 -22.31 44.31 -3.66
C ALA A 592 -21.77 42.92 -4.04
N GLU A 593 -22.64 42.07 -4.56
CA GLU A 593 -22.29 40.75 -5.08
C GLU A 593 -22.26 40.77 -6.62
N ARG A 594 -21.23 40.15 -7.19
CA ARG A 594 -21.06 40.02 -8.64
C ARG A 594 -20.91 38.56 -9.03
N LEU A 595 -21.72 38.10 -9.98
CA LEU A 595 -21.56 36.80 -10.62
C LEU A 595 -20.52 36.89 -11.73
N LEU A 596 -19.51 36.03 -11.71
CA LEU A 596 -18.40 36.06 -12.67
C LEU A 596 -18.49 34.99 -13.77
N THR A 597 -19.29 33.94 -13.56
CA THR A 597 -19.34 32.78 -14.48
C THR A 597 -20.75 32.49 -14.97
N PRO A 598 -20.93 32.06 -16.23
CA PRO A 598 -22.25 31.77 -16.80
C PRO A 598 -22.88 30.51 -16.19
N LYS A 599 -24.18 30.32 -16.42
CA LYS A 599 -24.92 29.10 -16.05
C LYS A 599 -24.67 28.00 -17.10
N GLY A 600 -24.78 26.74 -16.68
CA GLY A 600 -24.71 25.57 -17.57
C GLY A 600 -23.37 24.85 -17.59
N VAL A 601 -22.33 25.46 -17.00
CA VAL A 601 -21.02 24.85 -16.77
C VAL A 601 -20.66 24.99 -15.29
N MET A 602 -19.84 24.09 -14.74
CA MET A 602 -19.49 24.15 -13.31
C MET A 602 -18.19 24.92 -13.12
N HIS A 603 -18.19 25.83 -12.15
CA HIS A 603 -17.05 26.65 -11.77
C HIS A 603 -16.92 26.65 -10.24
N TRP A 604 -15.78 26.21 -9.70
CA TRP A 604 -15.61 26.08 -8.25
C TRP A 604 -14.18 26.35 -7.76
N LEU A 605 -14.04 26.46 -6.44
CA LEU A 605 -12.80 26.64 -5.68
C LEU A 605 -11.97 27.87 -6.12
N PRO A 606 -12.55 29.09 -6.12
CA PRO A 606 -11.81 30.29 -6.48
C PRO A 606 -10.73 30.62 -5.43
N THR A 607 -9.63 31.23 -5.85
CA THR A 607 -8.55 31.75 -4.99
C THR A 607 -7.90 32.99 -5.58
N TRP A 608 -7.35 33.87 -4.76
CA TRP A 608 -6.79 35.16 -5.19
C TRP A 608 -5.28 35.08 -5.44
N SER A 609 -4.80 35.78 -6.46
CA SER A 609 -3.39 36.13 -6.56
C SER A 609 -3.00 37.05 -5.41
N SER A 610 -1.74 37.02 -4.97
CA SER A 610 -1.29 37.79 -3.80
C SER A 610 -1.32 39.31 -3.99
N ASP A 611 -1.46 39.78 -5.23
CA ASP A 611 -1.68 41.19 -5.59
C ASP A 611 -3.14 41.54 -5.88
N GLY A 612 -4.06 40.58 -5.71
CA GLY A 612 -5.51 40.76 -5.88
C GLY A 612 -5.98 40.95 -7.32
N ARG A 613 -5.10 40.82 -8.32
CA ARG A 613 -5.42 41.10 -9.74
C ARG A 613 -6.03 39.93 -10.50
N LEU A 614 -5.85 38.70 -10.03
CA LEU A 614 -6.42 37.51 -10.64
C LEU A 614 -7.13 36.63 -9.61
N LEU A 615 -8.14 35.93 -10.10
CA LEU A 615 -8.73 34.75 -9.50
C LEU A 615 -8.27 33.52 -10.28
N LEU A 616 -7.89 32.46 -9.57
CA LEU A 616 -7.69 31.11 -10.11
C LEU A 616 -8.87 30.24 -9.66
N TYR A 617 -9.42 29.42 -10.55
CA TYR A 617 -10.59 28.59 -10.27
C TYR A 617 -10.60 27.36 -11.19
N VAL A 618 -11.39 26.35 -10.85
CA VAL A 618 -11.60 25.18 -11.72
C VAL A 618 -12.80 25.42 -12.63
N HIS A 619 -12.67 25.07 -13.90
CA HIS A 619 -13.75 25.00 -14.86
C HIS A 619 -14.02 23.54 -15.24
N VAL A 620 -15.28 23.11 -15.22
CA VAL A 620 -15.69 21.76 -15.60
C VAL A 620 -16.82 21.80 -16.60
N ASP A 621 -16.50 21.50 -17.85
CA ASP A 621 -17.45 21.32 -18.94
C ASP A 621 -17.64 19.84 -19.24
N ARG A 622 -18.79 19.29 -18.81
CA ARG A 622 -19.14 17.88 -19.02
C ARG A 622 -19.43 17.55 -20.48
N SER A 623 -19.77 18.55 -21.30
CA SER A 623 -20.03 18.39 -22.73
C SER A 623 -18.76 18.48 -23.57
N ASN A 624 -17.73 19.18 -23.06
CA ASN A 624 -16.44 19.32 -23.69
C ASN A 624 -15.30 19.19 -22.67
N LEU A 625 -14.90 17.94 -22.37
CA LEU A 625 -13.87 17.65 -21.37
C LEU A 625 -12.51 18.31 -21.68
N LYS A 626 -12.24 18.70 -22.93
CA LYS A 626 -11.00 19.41 -23.31
C LYS A 626 -10.91 20.82 -22.76
N GLU A 627 -12.05 21.42 -22.43
CA GLU A 627 -12.14 22.72 -21.75
C GLU A 627 -12.12 22.55 -20.22
N THR A 628 -12.12 21.32 -19.68
CA THR A 628 -12.04 21.14 -18.23
C THR A 628 -10.62 21.34 -17.73
N GLY A 629 -10.43 22.20 -16.72
CA GLY A 629 -9.10 22.51 -16.18
C GLY A 629 -9.08 23.69 -15.21
N LEU A 630 -7.87 24.18 -14.91
CA LEU A 630 -7.68 25.40 -14.13
C LEU A 630 -7.70 26.63 -15.03
N TYR A 631 -8.39 27.68 -14.59
CA TYR A 631 -8.52 28.93 -15.32
C TYR A 631 -8.21 30.12 -14.40
N THR A 632 -7.70 31.19 -15.00
CA THR A 632 -7.63 32.51 -14.36
C THR A 632 -8.66 33.45 -14.97
N MET A 633 -9.05 34.45 -14.20
CA MET A 633 -9.80 35.62 -14.66
C MET A 633 -9.46 36.81 -13.77
N THR A 634 -9.77 38.02 -14.21
CA THR A 634 -9.75 39.19 -13.33
C THR A 634 -10.98 39.19 -12.41
N PRO A 635 -10.96 39.89 -11.26
CA PRO A 635 -12.08 39.91 -10.30
C PRO A 635 -13.39 40.53 -10.82
N ASN A 636 -13.37 41.17 -12.00
CA ASN A 636 -14.56 41.66 -12.67
C ASN A 636 -15.16 40.64 -13.68
N GLY A 637 -14.50 39.49 -13.88
CA GLY A 637 -14.91 38.41 -14.78
C GLY A 637 -14.24 38.43 -16.16
N GLU A 638 -13.37 39.41 -16.44
CA GLU A 638 -12.70 39.57 -17.73
C GLU A 638 -11.39 38.76 -17.82
N HIS A 639 -10.83 38.66 -19.02
CA HIS A 639 -9.54 38.01 -19.31
C HIS A 639 -9.45 36.56 -18.84
N ARG A 640 -10.52 35.81 -19.09
CA ARG A 640 -10.56 34.38 -18.80
C ARG A 640 -9.50 33.62 -19.61
N LYS A 641 -8.62 32.88 -18.94
CA LYS A 641 -7.53 32.12 -19.57
C LYS A 641 -7.36 30.74 -18.93
N MET A 642 -7.26 29.68 -19.74
CA MET A 642 -6.93 28.33 -19.26
C MET A 642 -5.43 28.22 -18.96
N ILE A 643 -5.07 27.55 -17.86
CA ILE A 643 -3.69 27.16 -17.57
C ILE A 643 -3.36 25.91 -18.40
N PRO A 644 -2.30 25.91 -19.24
CA PRO A 644 -2.02 24.81 -20.16
C PRO A 644 -1.32 23.64 -19.45
N LEU A 645 -2.06 22.94 -18.58
CA LEU A 645 -1.60 21.77 -17.86
C LEU A 645 -1.72 20.47 -18.68
N PRO A 646 -0.96 19.40 -18.35
CA PRO A 646 -1.04 18.11 -19.02
C PRO A 646 -2.45 17.52 -19.01
N ARG A 647 -2.82 16.79 -20.06
CA ARG A 647 -4.09 16.05 -20.13
C ARG A 647 -4.05 14.75 -19.31
N GLY A 648 -5.20 14.09 -19.17
CA GLY A 648 -5.33 12.84 -18.42
C GLY A 648 -5.52 13.01 -16.92
N TYR A 649 -5.75 14.24 -16.45
CA TYR A 649 -5.95 14.56 -15.04
C TYR A 649 -7.09 15.57 -14.86
N PHE A 650 -7.85 15.40 -13.78
CA PHE A 650 -8.73 16.39 -13.23
C PHE A 650 -7.97 17.23 -12.19
N TYR A 651 -7.91 18.54 -12.39
CA TYR A 651 -7.21 19.45 -11.48
C TYR A 651 -8.17 20.17 -10.53
N GLY A 652 -7.72 20.43 -9.29
CA GLY A 652 -8.54 21.07 -8.27
C GLY A 652 -7.74 21.65 -7.10
N ASN A 653 -8.45 22.17 -6.10
CA ASN A 653 -7.88 22.68 -4.83
C ASN A 653 -6.65 23.59 -5.01
N SER A 654 -6.71 24.48 -5.99
CA SER A 654 -5.56 25.26 -6.40
C SER A 654 -5.34 26.51 -5.55
N ASN A 655 -4.08 26.92 -5.34
CA ASN A 655 -3.69 28.14 -4.65
C ASN A 655 -2.50 28.82 -5.34
N PHE A 656 -2.45 30.15 -5.28
CA PHE A 656 -1.24 30.90 -5.65
C PHE A 656 -0.15 30.74 -4.60
N PHE A 657 1.09 30.89 -5.02
CA PHE A 657 2.21 31.04 -4.09
C PHE A 657 2.18 32.42 -3.42
N PRO A 658 2.44 32.50 -2.09
CA PRO A 658 2.56 33.78 -1.41
C PRO A 658 3.63 34.67 -2.05
N GLY A 659 3.25 35.89 -2.43
CA GLY A 659 4.16 36.91 -2.96
C GLY A 659 4.44 36.86 -4.47
N ASP A 660 4.01 35.81 -5.18
CA ASP A 660 4.30 35.64 -6.62
C ASP A 660 3.42 36.54 -7.54
N GLY A 661 2.33 37.11 -7.01
CA GLY A 661 1.44 38.02 -7.74
C GLY A 661 0.67 37.35 -8.88
N SER A 662 0.44 38.10 -9.97
CA SER A 662 -0.40 37.67 -11.11
C SER A 662 0.32 37.55 -12.45
N THR A 663 1.66 37.55 -12.46
CA THR A 663 2.43 37.43 -13.72
C THR A 663 2.37 36.01 -14.28
N GLU A 664 2.69 35.81 -15.56
CA GLU A 664 2.79 34.46 -16.15
C GLU A 664 3.79 33.55 -15.41
N SER A 665 4.80 34.16 -14.76
CA SER A 665 5.78 33.46 -13.93
C SER A 665 5.30 33.17 -12.50
N ALA A 666 4.09 33.60 -12.12
CA ALA A 666 3.55 33.30 -10.81
C ALA A 666 3.35 31.79 -10.65
N ARG A 667 3.76 31.24 -9.50
CA ARG A 667 3.56 29.83 -9.20
C ARG A 667 2.19 29.57 -8.62
N ILE A 668 1.69 28.38 -8.89
CA ILE A 668 0.49 27.81 -8.31
C ILE A 668 0.76 26.41 -7.78
N ILE A 669 0.02 26.01 -6.76
CA ILE A 669 -0.06 24.63 -6.26
C ILE A 669 -1.48 24.12 -6.51
N PHE A 670 -1.64 22.84 -6.80
CA PHE A 670 -2.95 22.25 -7.09
C PHE A 670 -2.92 20.72 -6.91
N THR A 671 -4.10 20.13 -6.75
CA THR A 671 -4.27 18.68 -6.79
C THR A 671 -4.52 18.22 -8.22
N GLY A 672 -4.06 17.02 -8.57
CA GLY A 672 -4.38 16.33 -9.81
C GLY A 672 -4.83 14.90 -9.55
N THR A 673 -5.97 14.53 -10.12
CA THR A 673 -6.56 13.18 -10.04
C THR A 673 -6.61 12.57 -11.45
N LYS A 674 -5.96 11.43 -11.66
CA LYS A 674 -5.86 10.78 -12.96
C LYS A 674 -7.24 10.43 -13.50
N ASN A 675 -7.53 10.92 -14.69
CA ASN A 675 -8.77 10.66 -15.40
C ASN A 675 -8.47 10.51 -16.90
N PRO A 676 -8.39 9.27 -17.42
CA PRO A 676 -8.02 9.02 -18.82
C PRO A 676 -8.99 9.60 -19.86
N LYS A 677 -10.18 10.04 -19.43
CA LYS A 677 -11.18 10.66 -20.31
C LYS A 677 -10.96 12.16 -20.52
N MET A 678 -10.07 12.80 -19.75
CA MET A 678 -9.78 14.24 -19.81
C MET A 678 -8.60 14.59 -20.72
#